data_AF-A0A0E3SQV1-F1
#
_entry.id   AF-A0A0E3SQV1-F1
#
_cell.length_a   1.000
_cell.length_b   1.000
_cell.length_c   1.000
_cell.angle_alpha   90.00
_cell.angle_beta   90.00
_cell.angle_gamma   90.00
#
_symmetry.space_group_name_H-M   'P 1'
#
loop_
_entity.id
_entity.type
_entity.pdbx_description
1 polymer ?
#
loop_
_entity_poly.entity_id
_entity_poly.type
_entity_poly.pdbx_seq_one_letter_code
_entity_poly.pdbx_strand_id
1 'polypeptide(L)'
;MSEEYKWFLKDAVVDTGMCTMCGACAAVCPYEIIEFDENGPKLKDECYRNGQGACKDVCQRVMTDAARISMNVFNFKSLPPTPVGQYQKIVSARATDAEIAGKGQDGGAVTALLGYCFDNGLIDGAVTTAGFTKPDSCIVASKEELLDTQGAKYSAVPVMAALRQNNTEMKNVAMVGVPCQTYGTRRTQFFTGLNVHPVEVGMDGEKANIPNIPYTIGLFCMENFNYEKLSNYMESIGIDLNKVRKYSIHLDEMIVTTDDGEIEISLKDIKDCVWDGCRICRDAVSKVADISAGHVGSSTGWTTLIARNAKGLELLEAAEKAGYIETIDDVDISMLEDFAAIKMKKFRKELDNRLEDGKKVNFYWVRDYPGVRPEVNGTNFVKIKTSSGIVQHDYIARVAELAEKYGDGSLELTTRKSVEIQGVKGENVDDLMADVYGSGLKTIGMGYANACPGMDYCPEGLVTTKDLANEITMQFAQKLTPHKMKVGVAGCPNSCVRAESNDIGIVGQLRPKIETEKCTGCGRCTELCKLNALTVTAGKAVIDRDLCINCGWCVRGCPHEAAVEDERGYSVWIGGNDARRPTNGVLLKAFCTKEEIPALIDKIGKTFVKYRTKPGKERLGNIIELVGQGQFISEVLND
;
A
#
# COMPACT_ATOMS: atom_id res chain seq x y z
N MET A 1 15.12 20.79 35.68
CA MET A 1 14.38 19.78 34.90
C MET A 1 13.79 20.52 33.73
N SER A 2 14.34 20.38 32.52
CA SER A 2 13.71 20.96 31.34
C SER A 2 12.33 20.32 31.18
N GLU A 3 11.29 21.12 31.03
CA GLU A 3 9.96 20.60 30.70
C GLU A 3 10.08 19.84 29.37
N GLU A 4 9.83 18.53 29.39
CA GLU A 4 9.83 17.73 28.16
C GLU A 4 8.61 18.11 27.31
N TYR A 5 8.83 18.46 26.04
CA TYR A 5 7.76 18.81 25.12
C TYR A 5 6.82 17.63 24.87
N LYS A 6 5.52 17.91 24.85
CA LYS A 6 4.50 16.90 24.57
C LYS A 6 4.63 16.35 23.15
N TRP A 7 4.79 15.03 23.03
CA TRP A 7 4.99 14.39 21.73
C TRP A 7 4.46 12.94 21.67
N PHE A 8 3.51 12.69 20.76
CA PHE A 8 2.87 11.37 20.64
C PHE A 8 3.87 10.23 20.37
N LEU A 9 4.87 10.47 19.52
CA LEU A 9 5.83 9.42 19.19
C LEU A 9 6.76 9.09 20.35
N LYS A 10 6.98 10.03 21.28
CA LYS A 10 7.73 9.75 22.51
C LYS A 10 7.04 8.63 23.29
N ASP A 11 5.79 8.89 23.68
CA ASP A 11 4.98 7.98 24.51
C ASP A 11 4.64 6.67 23.80
N ALA A 12 4.37 6.75 22.49
CA ALA A 12 3.88 5.61 21.74
C ALA A 12 5.02 4.74 21.18
N VAL A 13 6.19 5.30 20.85
CA VAL A 13 7.21 4.60 20.03
C VAL A 13 8.61 4.65 20.65
N VAL A 14 9.05 5.78 21.18
CA VAL A 14 10.42 5.94 21.71
C VAL A 14 10.52 5.30 23.09
N ASP A 15 9.72 5.74 24.05
CA ASP A 15 9.76 5.26 25.44
C ASP A 15 9.35 3.78 25.56
N THR A 16 8.61 3.27 24.57
CA THR A 16 8.23 1.85 24.47
C THR A 16 9.32 0.99 23.81
N GLY A 17 10.47 1.57 23.45
CA GLY A 17 11.58 0.87 22.82
C GLY A 17 11.21 0.26 21.46
N MET A 18 10.30 0.87 20.72
CA MET A 18 9.87 0.39 19.39
C MET A 18 10.55 1.13 18.23
N CYS A 19 11.05 2.35 18.47
CA CYS A 19 11.73 3.17 17.46
C CYS A 19 12.89 2.41 16.79
N THR A 20 12.99 2.48 15.46
CA THR A 20 14.07 1.83 14.69
C THR A 20 15.08 2.82 14.10
N MET A 21 15.09 4.07 14.56
CA MET A 21 15.99 5.12 14.03
C MET A 21 15.92 5.26 12.50
N CYS A 22 14.72 5.27 11.90
CA CYS A 22 14.62 5.39 10.44
C CYS A 22 14.77 6.82 9.91
N GLY A 23 14.52 7.84 10.74
CA GLY A 23 14.60 9.26 10.34
C GLY A 23 13.33 9.85 9.70
N ALA A 24 12.30 9.05 9.41
CA ALA A 24 11.11 9.50 8.68
C ALA A 24 10.38 10.67 9.38
N CYS A 25 10.36 10.67 10.71
CA CYS A 25 9.74 11.72 11.52
C CYS A 25 10.37 13.10 11.26
N ALA A 26 11.70 13.17 11.22
CA ALA A 26 12.44 14.40 10.93
C ALA A 26 12.28 14.82 9.46
N ALA A 27 12.31 13.86 8.54
CA ALA A 27 12.13 14.11 7.10
C ALA A 27 10.84 14.88 6.78
N VAL A 28 9.75 14.63 7.52
CA VAL A 28 8.45 15.28 7.26
C VAL A 28 8.10 16.44 8.18
N CYS A 29 8.86 16.70 9.25
CA CYS A 29 8.54 17.76 10.22
C CYS A 29 8.84 19.17 9.69
N PRO A 30 7.86 19.98 9.26
CA PRO A 30 8.15 21.24 8.57
C PRO A 30 8.79 22.33 9.45
N TYR A 31 8.87 22.10 10.76
CA TYR A 31 9.49 23.03 11.73
C TYR A 31 10.92 22.63 12.12
N GLU A 32 11.42 21.47 11.64
CA GLU A 32 12.78 20.99 11.93
C GLU A 32 13.14 20.90 13.42
N ILE A 33 12.14 20.58 14.25
CA ILE A 33 12.25 20.51 15.71
C ILE A 33 12.59 19.11 16.25
N ILE A 34 12.94 18.15 15.39
CA ILE A 34 13.28 16.78 15.78
C ILE A 34 14.77 16.57 15.64
N GLU A 35 15.43 16.19 16.73
CA GLU A 35 16.84 15.80 16.77
C GLU A 35 16.99 14.36 17.27
N PHE A 36 18.17 13.76 17.12
CA PHE A 36 18.44 12.38 17.49
C PHE A 36 19.62 12.28 18.46
N ASP A 37 19.50 11.42 19.45
CA ASP A 37 20.58 11.02 20.35
C ASP A 37 20.66 9.49 20.49
N GLU A 38 21.46 9.02 21.45
CA GLU A 38 21.69 7.60 21.75
C GLU A 38 20.41 6.82 22.14
N ASN A 39 19.37 7.51 22.60
CA ASN A 39 18.10 6.91 23.04
C ASN A 39 17.00 7.02 21.96
N GLY A 40 17.22 7.85 20.94
CA GLY A 40 16.33 7.97 19.79
C GLY A 40 16.03 9.41 19.43
N PRO A 41 14.93 9.66 18.68
CA PRO A 41 14.52 11.02 18.38
C PRO A 41 13.93 11.71 19.61
N LYS A 42 14.14 13.03 19.73
CA LYS A 42 13.50 13.92 20.71
C LYS A 42 13.14 15.27 20.08
N LEU A 43 12.28 16.02 20.76
CA LEU A 43 11.94 17.39 20.37
C LEU A 43 12.91 18.38 21.01
N LYS A 44 13.45 19.29 20.20
CA LYS A 44 14.24 20.44 20.68
C LYS A 44 13.41 21.71 20.89
N ASP A 45 12.15 21.72 20.45
CA ASP A 45 11.20 22.83 20.61
C ASP A 45 9.75 22.31 20.65
N GLU A 46 8.81 23.16 21.06
CA GLU A 46 7.40 22.82 21.18
C GLU A 46 6.80 22.48 19.81
N CYS A 47 6.10 21.35 19.74
CA CYS A 47 5.37 20.98 18.55
C CYS A 47 4.11 21.86 18.42
N TYR A 48 4.06 22.71 17.38
CA TYR A 48 2.90 23.53 17.01
C TYR A 48 1.59 22.75 16.79
N ARG A 49 1.67 21.41 16.64
CA ARG A 49 0.53 20.49 16.55
C ARG A 49 0.24 19.78 17.88
N ASN A 50 0.72 20.31 19.00
CA ASN A 50 0.55 19.72 20.34
C ASN A 50 0.99 18.24 20.39
N GLY A 51 2.13 17.95 19.74
CA GLY A 51 2.72 16.62 19.68
C GLY A 51 2.14 15.67 18.64
N GLN A 52 1.22 16.12 17.77
CA GLN A 52 0.48 15.28 16.82
C GLN A 52 0.79 15.61 15.33
N GLY A 53 2.04 16.01 15.04
CA GLY A 53 2.44 16.40 13.69
C GLY A 53 2.54 15.24 12.68
N ALA A 54 2.90 15.55 11.43
CA ALA A 54 3.02 14.61 10.30
C ALA A 54 3.95 13.43 10.59
N CYS A 55 4.92 13.62 11.49
CA CYS A 55 5.81 12.56 11.99
C CYS A 55 5.04 11.33 12.50
N LYS A 56 3.90 11.52 13.17
CA LYS A 56 3.02 10.44 13.63
C LYS A 56 2.55 9.57 12.48
N ASP A 57 2.15 10.21 11.38
CA ASP A 57 1.57 9.56 10.23
C ASP A 57 2.62 8.88 9.35
N VAL A 58 3.89 9.31 9.33
CA VAL A 58 4.93 8.54 8.60
C VAL A 58 5.60 7.45 9.41
N CYS A 59 5.45 7.46 10.74
CA CYS A 59 6.12 6.50 11.59
C CYS A 59 5.59 5.08 11.36
N GLN A 60 6.44 4.22 10.78
CA GLN A 60 6.10 2.81 10.53
C GLN A 60 5.83 2.00 11.81
N ARG A 61 6.26 2.48 12.98
CA ARG A 61 5.96 1.89 14.29
C ARG A 61 4.64 2.35 14.92
N VAL A 62 3.99 3.33 14.30
CA VAL A 62 2.59 3.63 14.58
C VAL A 62 1.73 2.70 13.75
N MET A 63 1.92 2.70 12.43
CA MET A 63 1.31 1.75 11.50
C MET A 63 2.18 1.61 10.25
N THR A 64 2.39 0.40 9.76
CA THR A 64 3.05 0.14 8.47
C THR A 64 2.12 0.36 7.27
N ASP A 65 0.85 -0.08 7.35
CA ASP A 65 -0.08 -0.10 6.20
C ASP A 65 0.48 -0.88 4.99
N ALA A 66 1.24 -1.96 5.22
CA ALA A 66 1.90 -2.69 4.12
C ALA A 66 0.91 -3.17 3.07
N ALA A 67 -0.31 -3.60 3.44
CA ALA A 67 -1.34 -3.98 2.48
C ALA A 67 -1.57 -2.86 1.44
N ARG A 68 -1.78 -1.63 1.92
CA ARG A 68 -2.06 -0.48 1.04
C ARG A 68 -0.83 -0.09 0.24
N ILE A 69 0.36 -0.09 0.85
CA ILE A 69 1.60 0.24 0.16
C ILE A 69 1.88 -0.79 -0.94
N SER A 70 1.96 -2.08 -0.58
CA SER A 70 2.29 -3.19 -1.48
C SER A 70 1.37 -3.24 -2.70
N MET A 71 0.05 -3.06 -2.53
CA MET A 71 -0.87 -3.08 -3.69
C MET A 71 -0.65 -1.95 -4.69
N ASN A 72 -0.12 -0.80 -4.25
CA ASN A 72 0.17 0.34 -5.10
C ASN A 72 1.63 0.35 -5.61
N VAL A 73 2.51 -0.42 -4.98
CA VAL A 73 3.88 -0.67 -5.46
C VAL A 73 3.92 -1.83 -6.47
N PHE A 74 3.13 -2.90 -6.27
CA PHE A 74 3.16 -4.15 -7.06
C PHE A 74 1.99 -4.34 -8.05
N ASN A 75 1.12 -3.34 -8.19
CA ASN A 75 0.05 -3.27 -9.20
C ASN A 75 -0.97 -4.44 -9.19
N PHE A 76 -1.81 -4.51 -8.14
CA PHE A 76 -3.00 -5.39 -7.98
C PHE A 76 -2.80 -6.91 -8.01
N LYS A 77 -1.58 -7.39 -8.20
CA LYS A 77 -1.25 -8.83 -8.14
C LYS A 77 -0.72 -9.25 -6.76
N SER A 78 -1.22 -8.66 -5.67
CA SER A 78 -0.76 -9.00 -4.33
C SER A 78 -1.14 -10.45 -4.03
N LEU A 79 -0.14 -11.31 -3.97
CA LEU A 79 -0.27 -12.68 -3.47
C LEU A 79 -0.33 -12.66 -1.93
N PRO A 80 -0.81 -13.74 -1.30
CA PRO A 80 -0.67 -13.90 0.14
C PRO A 80 0.78 -13.65 0.58
N PRO A 81 1.00 -13.09 1.78
CA PRO A 81 2.34 -12.76 2.25
C PRO A 81 3.20 -14.03 2.39
N THR A 82 4.33 -14.08 1.68
CA THR A 82 5.37 -15.10 1.83
C THR A 82 6.53 -14.57 2.69
N PRO A 83 7.41 -15.44 3.22
CA PRO A 83 8.60 -15.03 3.95
C PRO A 83 9.49 -14.07 3.14
N VAL A 84 9.71 -14.35 1.85
CA VAL A 84 10.50 -13.51 0.95
C VAL A 84 9.70 -12.31 0.42
N GLY A 85 8.37 -12.36 0.45
CA GLY A 85 7.49 -11.35 -0.14
C GLY A 85 7.35 -11.51 -1.67
N GLN A 86 6.55 -10.65 -2.28
CA GLN A 86 6.34 -10.66 -3.73
C GLN A 86 7.56 -10.11 -4.49
N TYR A 87 7.81 -10.64 -5.68
CA TYR A 87 8.83 -10.15 -6.62
C TYR A 87 8.48 -10.49 -8.08
N GLN A 88 9.15 -9.82 -9.01
CA GLN A 88 9.09 -10.08 -10.46
C GLN A 88 10.26 -10.97 -10.92
N LYS A 89 11.47 -10.69 -10.43
CA LYS A 89 12.70 -11.42 -10.77
C LYS A 89 13.64 -11.45 -9.56
N ILE A 90 14.40 -12.52 -9.42
CA ILE A 90 15.44 -12.68 -8.41
C ILE A 90 16.69 -13.24 -9.09
N VAL A 91 17.84 -12.62 -8.86
CA VAL A 91 19.13 -12.99 -9.47
C VAL A 91 20.28 -12.74 -8.51
N SER A 92 21.40 -13.41 -8.73
CA SER A 92 22.68 -13.02 -8.15
C SER A 92 23.34 -12.04 -9.11
N ALA A 93 23.81 -10.91 -8.60
CA ALA A 93 24.40 -9.85 -9.41
C ALA A 93 25.71 -9.33 -8.83
N ARG A 94 26.61 -8.89 -9.71
CA ARG A 94 27.90 -8.29 -9.34
C ARG A 94 28.20 -7.11 -10.24
N ALA A 95 28.87 -6.09 -9.72
CA ALA A 95 29.38 -4.98 -10.49
C ALA A 95 30.45 -5.47 -11.47
N THR A 96 30.37 -5.03 -12.72
CA THR A 96 31.40 -5.33 -13.74
C THR A 96 32.67 -4.51 -13.54
N ASP A 97 32.53 -3.33 -12.92
CA ASP A 97 33.63 -2.48 -12.50
C ASP A 97 34.35 -3.10 -11.30
N ALA A 98 35.64 -3.39 -11.47
CA ALA A 98 36.45 -4.07 -10.46
C ALA A 98 36.66 -3.23 -9.19
N GLU A 99 36.68 -1.90 -9.29
CA GLU A 99 36.80 -1.02 -8.12
C GLU A 99 35.51 -1.07 -7.29
N ILE A 100 34.35 -0.97 -7.97
CA ILE A 100 33.04 -1.08 -7.32
C ILE A 100 32.85 -2.46 -6.70
N ALA A 101 33.23 -3.52 -7.42
CA ALA A 101 33.09 -4.89 -6.95
C ALA A 101 33.99 -5.18 -5.72
N GLY A 102 35.23 -4.66 -5.70
CA GLY A 102 36.20 -4.92 -4.65
C GLY A 102 35.93 -4.16 -3.34
N LYS A 103 35.47 -2.92 -3.42
CA LYS A 103 35.11 -2.10 -2.25
C LYS A 103 33.67 -2.33 -1.76
N GLY A 104 32.79 -2.74 -2.66
CA GLY A 104 31.39 -3.03 -2.37
C GLY A 104 31.20 -4.24 -1.45
N GLN A 105 30.08 -4.24 -0.73
CA GLN A 105 29.64 -5.45 -0.03
C GLN A 105 29.10 -6.45 -1.06
N ASP A 106 29.61 -7.69 -1.00
CA ASP A 106 29.13 -8.84 -1.78
C ASP A 106 28.98 -8.54 -3.29
N GLY A 107 30.00 -7.91 -3.88
CA GLY A 107 30.04 -7.66 -5.33
C GLY A 107 29.53 -6.29 -5.78
N GLY A 108 29.13 -5.40 -4.88
CA GLY A 108 28.94 -3.97 -5.18
C GLY A 108 27.76 -3.64 -6.10
N ALA A 109 26.81 -4.56 -6.30
CA ALA A 109 25.73 -4.41 -7.27
C ALA A 109 24.84 -3.18 -7.00
N VAL A 110 24.57 -2.85 -5.73
CA VAL A 110 23.78 -1.65 -5.37
C VAL A 110 24.47 -0.36 -5.83
N THR A 111 25.78 -0.25 -5.62
CA THR A 111 26.54 0.93 -6.06
C THR A 111 26.58 1.00 -7.59
N ALA A 112 26.72 -0.14 -8.29
CA ALA A 112 26.66 -0.18 -9.74
C ALA A 112 25.30 0.26 -10.30
N LEU A 113 24.19 -0.18 -9.70
CA LEU A 113 22.83 0.26 -10.08
C LEU A 113 22.65 1.77 -9.92
N LEU A 114 23.16 2.34 -8.82
CA LEU A 114 23.11 3.79 -8.61
C LEU A 114 24.03 4.54 -9.57
N GLY A 115 25.21 3.99 -9.87
CA GLY A 115 26.10 4.52 -10.90
C GLY A 115 25.40 4.61 -12.27
N TYR A 116 24.69 3.55 -12.67
CA TYR A 116 23.85 3.58 -13.87
C TYR A 116 22.78 4.69 -13.81
N CYS A 117 22.15 4.87 -12.64
CA CYS A 117 21.14 5.92 -12.46
C CYS A 117 21.72 7.34 -12.60
N PHE A 118 22.91 7.60 -12.04
CA PHE A 118 23.61 8.88 -12.19
C PHE A 118 23.99 9.14 -13.65
N ASP A 119 24.66 8.17 -14.30
CA ASP A 119 25.18 8.32 -15.66
C ASP A 119 24.07 8.54 -16.71
N ASN A 120 22.84 8.07 -16.41
CA ASN A 120 21.66 8.24 -17.28
C ASN A 120 20.71 9.35 -16.83
N GLY A 121 21.09 10.17 -15.84
CA GLY A 121 20.27 11.29 -15.35
C GLY A 121 18.92 10.86 -14.75
N LEU A 122 18.84 9.63 -14.23
CA LEU A 122 17.64 9.11 -13.57
C LEU A 122 17.51 9.63 -12.13
N ILE A 123 18.63 10.05 -11.54
CA ILE A 123 18.73 10.64 -10.21
C ILE A 123 19.73 11.81 -10.23
N ASP A 124 19.49 12.78 -9.37
CA ASP A 124 20.38 13.90 -9.06
C ASP A 124 21.20 13.63 -7.79
N GLY A 125 20.76 12.67 -6.97
CA GLY A 125 21.46 12.27 -5.74
C GLY A 125 20.98 10.93 -5.18
N ALA A 126 21.65 10.45 -4.14
CA ALA A 126 21.25 9.26 -3.40
C ALA A 126 21.45 9.45 -1.89
N VAL A 127 20.45 9.07 -1.10
CA VAL A 127 20.59 8.99 0.37
C VAL A 127 21.32 7.70 0.72
N THR A 128 22.44 7.83 1.44
CA THR A 128 23.28 6.71 1.88
C THR A 128 23.81 6.93 3.30
N THR A 129 24.55 5.96 3.84
CA THR A 129 25.24 6.06 5.14
C THR A 129 26.74 6.11 4.93
N ALA A 130 27.39 7.18 5.40
CA ALA A 130 28.82 7.40 5.31
C ALA A 130 29.51 7.20 6.66
N GLY A 131 30.83 7.00 6.63
CA GLY A 131 31.69 6.89 7.83
C GLY A 131 31.66 5.51 8.49
N PHE A 132 32.85 4.95 8.77
CA PHE A 132 32.99 3.70 9.54
C PHE A 132 33.16 3.97 11.03
N THR A 133 33.91 5.00 11.40
CA THR A 133 34.17 5.37 12.80
C THR A 133 32.93 5.89 13.49
N LYS A 134 32.19 6.81 12.85
CA LYS A 134 30.90 7.31 13.33
C LYS A 134 29.95 7.41 12.15
N PRO A 135 29.12 6.36 11.92
CA PRO A 135 28.21 6.35 10.80
C PRO A 135 27.19 7.49 10.87
N ASP A 136 26.99 8.19 9.75
CA ASP A 136 25.99 9.24 9.63
C ASP A 136 25.30 9.18 8.26
N SER A 137 24.08 9.70 8.20
CA SER A 137 23.29 9.77 6.98
C SER A 137 23.67 10.99 6.15
N CYS A 138 23.82 10.81 4.85
CA CYS A 138 24.15 11.88 3.91
C CYS A 138 23.41 11.72 2.58
N ILE A 139 23.35 12.81 1.82
CA ILE A 139 22.99 12.78 0.40
C ILE A 139 24.30 12.90 -0.39
N VAL A 140 24.54 11.95 -1.28
CA VAL A 140 25.62 12.04 -2.28
C VAL A 140 25.06 12.59 -3.60
N ALA A 141 25.79 13.49 -4.23
CA ALA A 141 25.38 14.16 -5.48
C ALA A 141 26.12 13.63 -6.72
N SER A 142 27.09 12.74 -6.55
CA SER A 142 27.93 12.22 -7.62
C SER A 142 28.27 10.75 -7.43
N LYS A 143 28.77 10.12 -8.51
CA LYS A 143 29.26 8.73 -8.48
C LYS A 143 30.50 8.61 -7.61
N GLU A 144 31.38 9.61 -7.64
CA GLU A 144 32.61 9.65 -6.85
C GLU A 144 32.27 9.67 -5.35
N GLU A 145 31.37 10.56 -4.92
CA GLU A 145 30.90 10.61 -3.53
C GLU A 145 30.22 9.30 -3.11
N LEU A 146 29.49 8.65 -4.03
CA LEU A 146 28.86 7.36 -3.77
C LEU A 146 29.89 6.24 -3.50
N LEU A 147 31.07 6.28 -4.13
CA LEU A 147 32.14 5.30 -3.86
C LEU A 147 32.67 5.45 -2.42
N ASP A 148 32.71 6.66 -1.89
CA ASP A 148 33.19 6.95 -0.54
C ASP A 148 32.23 6.46 0.57
N THR A 149 30.97 6.19 0.22
CA THR A 149 29.96 5.69 1.16
C THR A 149 29.78 4.16 1.14
N GLN A 150 30.58 3.44 0.34
CA GLN A 150 30.50 1.98 0.19
C GLN A 150 30.83 1.20 1.47
N GLY A 151 30.35 -0.04 1.53
CA GLY A 151 30.58 -0.98 2.61
C GLY A 151 29.50 -0.95 3.70
N ALA A 152 29.38 -2.05 4.44
CA ALA A 152 28.38 -2.23 5.48
C ALA A 152 28.65 -1.35 6.70
N LYS A 153 27.60 -0.71 7.24
CA LYS A 153 27.62 -0.05 8.55
C LYS A 153 26.50 -0.65 9.38
N TYR A 154 26.85 -1.24 10.51
CA TYR A 154 25.91 -1.96 11.37
C TYR A 154 25.35 -1.12 12.52
N SER A 155 25.50 0.21 12.47
CA SER A 155 24.93 1.13 13.45
C SER A 155 23.56 1.65 13.01
N ALA A 156 22.66 1.83 13.97
CA ALA A 156 21.35 2.43 13.73
C ALA A 156 21.50 3.95 13.48
N VAL A 157 21.23 4.38 12.25
CA VAL A 157 21.37 5.77 11.78
C VAL A 157 20.04 6.27 11.22
N PRO A 158 19.61 7.52 11.51
CA PRO A 158 18.38 8.12 10.99
C PRO A 158 18.47 8.50 9.51
N VAL A 159 18.66 7.51 8.62
CA VAL A 159 18.97 7.72 7.19
C VAL A 159 18.02 8.69 6.48
N MET A 160 16.71 8.63 6.74
CA MET A 160 15.78 9.54 6.08
C MET A 160 15.89 11.00 6.54
N ALA A 161 16.52 11.28 7.69
CA ALA A 161 16.74 12.66 8.14
C ALA A 161 17.66 13.43 7.18
N ALA A 162 18.56 12.74 6.47
CA ALA A 162 19.40 13.34 5.44
C ALA A 162 18.59 13.96 4.30
N LEU A 163 17.33 13.56 4.06
CA LEU A 163 16.46 14.22 3.07
C LEU A 163 16.27 15.73 3.35
N ARG A 164 16.54 16.18 4.58
CA ARG A 164 16.56 17.61 4.96
C ARG A 164 17.80 18.36 4.54
N GLN A 165 18.91 17.66 4.35
CA GLN A 165 20.15 18.24 3.83
C GLN A 165 20.03 18.58 2.34
N ASN A 166 18.91 18.23 1.70
CA ASN A 166 18.67 18.53 0.30
C ASN A 166 18.51 20.06 0.10
N ASN A 167 19.55 20.67 -0.45
CA ASN A 167 19.45 22.00 -1.03
C ASN A 167 18.43 21.94 -2.19
N THR A 168 17.65 22.99 -2.40
CA THR A 168 16.49 23.04 -3.32
C THR A 168 16.75 22.66 -4.79
N GLU A 169 17.97 22.27 -5.15
CA GLU A 169 18.42 21.94 -6.50
C GLU A 169 18.19 20.47 -6.89
N MET A 170 18.31 19.48 -5.97
CA MET A 170 18.08 18.08 -6.34
C MET A 170 16.59 17.75 -6.36
N LYS A 171 16.10 17.27 -7.49
CA LYS A 171 14.69 16.93 -7.69
C LYS A 171 14.44 15.46 -7.47
N ASN A 172 15.37 14.60 -7.90
CA ASN A 172 15.26 13.14 -7.91
C ASN A 172 16.36 12.52 -7.05
N VAL A 173 16.02 12.05 -5.85
CA VAL A 173 17.01 11.47 -4.92
C VAL A 173 16.66 10.01 -4.64
N ALA A 174 17.51 9.06 -5.05
CA ALA A 174 17.33 7.65 -4.71
C ALA A 174 17.49 7.42 -3.19
N MET A 175 16.80 6.40 -2.66
CA MET A 175 16.91 6.02 -1.25
C MET A 175 17.52 4.62 -1.15
N VAL A 176 18.68 4.51 -0.49
CA VAL A 176 19.22 3.22 -0.04
C VAL A 176 18.96 3.07 1.44
N GLY A 177 18.33 1.97 1.85
CA GLY A 177 18.08 1.76 3.27
C GLY A 177 17.67 0.35 3.63
N VAL A 178 17.70 0.04 4.92
CA VAL A 178 17.22 -1.23 5.47
C VAL A 178 15.68 -1.24 5.57
N PRO A 179 15.03 -2.37 5.91
CA PRO A 179 13.57 -2.51 5.80
C PRO A 179 12.78 -1.39 6.50
N CYS A 180 13.16 -1.00 7.73
CA CYS A 180 12.45 0.06 8.46
C CYS A 180 12.52 1.44 7.75
N GLN A 181 13.61 1.71 7.02
CA GLN A 181 13.80 2.93 6.23
C GLN A 181 13.03 2.84 4.91
N THR A 182 12.94 1.66 4.28
CA THR A 182 12.08 1.47 3.10
C THR A 182 10.60 1.66 3.44
N TYR A 183 10.13 1.14 4.58
CA TYR A 183 8.77 1.41 5.07
C TYR A 183 8.55 2.90 5.35
N GLY A 184 9.48 3.57 6.04
CA GLY A 184 9.43 5.02 6.23
C GLY A 184 9.35 5.79 4.92
N THR A 185 10.15 5.39 3.93
CA THR A 185 10.18 5.98 2.58
C THR A 185 8.84 5.83 1.88
N ARG A 186 8.26 4.62 1.87
CA ARG A 186 6.93 4.40 1.29
C ARG A 186 5.83 5.14 2.03
N ARG A 187 5.88 5.21 3.37
CA ARG A 187 4.95 6.02 4.17
C ARG A 187 5.02 7.49 3.78
N THR A 188 6.21 8.01 3.50
CA THR A 188 6.41 9.39 3.01
C THR A 188 5.90 9.58 1.58
N GLN A 189 6.23 8.68 0.64
CA GLN A 189 5.75 8.75 -0.75
C GLN A 189 4.22 8.67 -0.85
N PHE A 190 3.61 7.75 -0.10
CA PHE A 190 2.16 7.56 -0.07
C PHE A 190 1.47 8.40 1.00
N PHE A 191 2.18 9.31 1.68
CA PHE A 191 1.66 10.14 2.77
C PHE A 191 0.35 10.82 2.40
N THR A 192 0.29 11.41 1.20
CA THR A 192 -0.91 12.06 0.68
C THR A 192 -2.06 11.08 0.45
N GLY A 193 -1.80 9.87 -0.02
CA GLY A 193 -2.83 8.85 -0.24
C GLY A 193 -3.27 8.10 1.03
N LEU A 194 -2.42 8.05 2.06
CA LEU A 194 -2.66 7.32 3.30
C LEU A 194 -3.32 8.17 4.39
N ASN A 195 -3.13 9.49 4.36
CA ASN A 195 -3.64 10.41 5.38
C ASN A 195 -4.96 11.06 5.00
N VAL A 196 -5.69 11.45 6.05
CA VAL A 196 -6.96 12.19 5.97
C VAL A 196 -6.73 13.71 6.10
N HIS A 197 -5.53 14.12 6.52
CA HIS A 197 -5.14 15.51 6.76
C HIS A 197 -4.27 16.07 5.61
N PRO A 198 -4.35 17.38 5.31
CA PRO A 198 -3.47 18.01 4.33
C PRO A 198 -2.02 17.98 4.82
N VAL A 199 -1.07 18.11 3.88
CA VAL A 199 0.35 18.22 4.22
C VAL A 199 0.57 19.44 5.11
N GLU A 200 1.38 19.27 6.15
CA GLU A 200 1.72 20.34 7.07
C GLU A 200 2.59 21.40 6.39
N VAL A 201 2.39 22.66 6.80
CA VAL A 201 3.18 23.81 6.36
C VAL A 201 3.89 24.42 7.57
N GLY A 202 5.12 24.84 7.36
CA GLY A 202 5.99 25.50 8.34
C GLY A 202 5.56 26.95 8.58
N MET A 203 6.36 27.67 9.37
CA MET A 203 6.10 29.09 9.68
C MET A 203 6.30 30.01 8.46
N ASP A 204 7.12 29.58 7.51
CA ASP A 204 7.36 30.21 6.20
C ASP A 204 6.20 30.01 5.21
N GLY A 205 5.20 29.20 5.57
CA GLY A 205 4.10 28.83 4.69
C GLY A 205 4.43 27.67 3.73
N GLU A 206 5.65 27.15 3.77
CA GLU A 206 6.13 26.10 2.88
C GLU A 206 5.98 24.71 3.51
N LYS A 207 5.91 23.69 2.65
CA LYS A 207 5.87 22.29 3.11
C LYS A 207 7.30 21.81 3.40
N ALA A 208 7.41 20.70 4.13
CA ALA A 208 8.65 19.96 4.17
C ALA A 208 9.14 19.65 2.74
N ASN A 209 10.31 20.19 2.38
CA ASN A 209 10.92 19.97 1.07
C ASN A 209 11.51 18.56 1.02
N ILE A 210 10.73 17.61 0.50
CA ILE A 210 11.17 16.23 0.31
C ILE A 210 11.31 16.03 -1.21
N PRO A 211 12.50 15.68 -1.72
CA PRO A 211 12.68 15.44 -3.15
C PRO A 211 11.80 14.28 -3.62
N ASN A 212 11.59 14.19 -4.93
CA ASN A 212 11.03 12.98 -5.51
C ASN A 212 12.01 11.83 -5.26
N ILE A 213 11.51 10.70 -4.77
CA ILE A 213 12.32 9.50 -4.55
C ILE A 213 11.98 8.52 -5.67
N PRO A 214 12.69 8.54 -6.81
CA PRO A 214 12.35 7.66 -7.92
C PRO A 214 12.60 6.20 -7.54
N TYR A 215 13.72 5.86 -6.91
CA TYR A 215 14.09 4.48 -6.61
C TYR A 215 14.30 4.30 -5.11
N THR A 216 13.70 3.24 -4.56
CA THR A 216 13.94 2.74 -3.20
C THR A 216 14.67 1.41 -3.29
N ILE A 217 15.96 1.39 -2.98
CA ILE A 217 16.78 0.17 -2.90
C ILE A 217 16.85 -0.26 -1.44
N GLY A 218 16.30 -1.44 -1.16
CA GLY A 218 16.15 -1.99 0.17
C GLY A 218 17.19 -3.04 0.52
N LEU A 219 18.08 -2.76 1.47
CA LEU A 219 19.07 -3.73 1.93
C LEU A 219 18.43 -4.83 2.79
N PHE A 220 18.99 -6.04 2.76
CA PHE A 220 18.68 -7.09 3.72
C PHE A 220 19.21 -6.70 5.10
N CYS A 221 18.46 -7.01 6.15
CA CYS A 221 18.82 -6.59 7.50
C CYS A 221 18.24 -7.55 8.53
N MET A 222 19.12 -8.16 9.33
CA MET A 222 18.69 -8.91 10.52
C MET A 222 18.50 -7.97 11.71
N GLU A 223 19.50 -7.17 12.04
CA GLU A 223 19.47 -6.18 13.13
C GLU A 223 20.59 -5.16 12.95
N ASN A 224 20.46 -4.01 13.64
CA ASN A 224 21.48 -2.97 13.74
C ASN A 224 21.73 -2.66 15.22
N PHE A 225 22.90 -2.12 15.50
CA PHE A 225 23.40 -1.86 16.84
C PHE A 225 23.31 -0.38 17.19
N ASN A 226 23.12 -0.09 18.48
CA ASN A 226 23.31 1.22 19.05
C ASN A 226 24.80 1.58 18.97
N TYR A 227 25.10 2.72 18.36
CA TYR A 227 26.47 3.17 18.11
C TYR A 227 27.27 3.26 19.40
N GLU A 228 26.78 3.98 20.41
CA GLU A 228 27.49 4.19 21.68
C GLU A 228 27.70 2.88 22.44
N LYS A 229 26.72 1.97 22.44
CA LYS A 229 26.90 0.66 23.09
C LYS A 229 27.94 -0.20 22.36
N LEU A 230 27.98 -0.14 21.03
CA LEU A 230 28.90 -0.93 20.23
C LEU A 230 30.33 -0.36 20.30
N SER A 231 30.49 0.96 20.20
CA SER A 231 31.78 1.64 20.32
C SER A 231 32.42 1.36 21.68
N ASN A 232 31.65 1.54 22.76
CA ASN A 232 32.13 1.25 24.12
C ASN A 232 32.56 -0.22 24.28
N TYR A 233 31.83 -1.17 23.69
CA TYR A 233 32.22 -2.57 23.71
C TYR A 233 33.53 -2.80 22.93
N MET A 234 33.63 -2.27 21.71
CA MET A 234 34.82 -2.39 20.86
C MET A 234 36.07 -1.80 21.54
N GLU A 235 35.95 -0.62 22.15
CA GLU A 235 37.03 0.00 22.91
C GLU A 235 37.42 -0.83 24.13
N SER A 236 36.44 -1.47 24.81
CA SER A 236 36.70 -2.32 25.97
C SER A 236 37.54 -3.57 25.65
N ILE A 237 37.50 -4.04 24.40
CA ILE A 237 38.32 -5.15 23.89
C ILE A 237 39.56 -4.67 23.13
N GLY A 238 39.86 -3.36 23.16
CA GLY A 238 41.09 -2.78 22.63
C GLY A 238 41.06 -2.37 21.15
N ILE A 239 39.88 -2.26 20.53
CA ILE A 239 39.75 -1.82 19.13
C ILE A 239 39.77 -0.29 19.07
N ASP A 240 40.71 0.28 18.29
CA ASP A 240 40.73 1.71 17.96
C ASP A 240 39.79 1.98 16.78
N LEU A 241 38.68 2.67 17.06
CA LEU A 241 37.62 2.98 16.07
C LEU A 241 38.12 3.86 14.91
N ASN A 242 39.20 4.62 15.07
CA ASN A 242 39.77 5.45 14.00
C ASN A 242 40.50 4.62 12.94
N LYS A 243 40.91 3.40 13.30
CA LYS A 243 41.60 2.45 12.41
C LYS A 243 40.64 1.51 11.70
N VAL A 244 39.34 1.56 12.00
CA VAL A 244 38.36 0.69 11.35
C VAL A 244 38.16 1.12 9.90
N ARG A 245 38.17 0.15 8.99
CA ARG A 245 38.02 0.36 7.54
C ARG A 245 36.84 -0.39 6.95
N LYS A 246 36.42 -1.50 7.55
CA LYS A 246 35.33 -2.32 7.03
C LYS A 246 34.69 -3.14 8.14
N TYR A 247 33.39 -3.35 8.00
CA TYR A 247 32.65 -4.36 8.75
C TYR A 247 32.09 -5.41 7.81
N SER A 248 32.02 -6.65 8.28
CA SER A 248 31.23 -7.70 7.66
C SER A 248 30.63 -8.60 8.74
N ILE A 249 29.54 -9.29 8.41
CA ILE A 249 28.95 -10.31 9.27
C ILE A 249 28.92 -11.61 8.49
N HIS A 250 29.54 -12.64 9.05
CA HIS A 250 29.53 -13.99 8.52
C HIS A 250 29.05 -14.94 9.60
N LEU A 251 27.94 -15.63 9.34
CA LEU A 251 27.29 -16.51 10.31
C LEU A 251 26.95 -15.78 11.63
N ASP A 252 27.62 -16.15 12.73
CA ASP A 252 27.39 -15.65 14.09
C ASP A 252 28.50 -14.68 14.55
N GLU A 253 29.36 -14.22 13.64
CA GLU A 253 30.51 -13.37 13.94
C GLU A 253 30.48 -12.08 13.12
N MET A 254 30.80 -10.96 13.77
CA MET A 254 31.11 -9.68 13.14
C MET A 254 32.62 -9.59 12.96
N ILE A 255 33.06 -9.44 11.71
CA ILE A 255 34.47 -9.22 11.38
C ILE A 255 34.70 -7.71 11.22
N VAL A 256 35.60 -7.18 12.05
CA VAL A 256 36.05 -5.79 12.02
C VAL A 256 37.43 -5.75 11.38
N THR A 257 37.52 -5.22 10.15
CA THR A 257 38.79 -5.00 9.47
C THR A 257 39.33 -3.64 9.86
N THR A 258 40.53 -3.63 10.46
CA THR A 258 41.27 -2.43 10.84
C THR A 258 42.56 -2.30 10.03
N ASP A 259 43.25 -1.17 10.15
CA ASP A 259 44.60 -0.99 9.58
C ASP A 259 45.61 -2.04 10.11
N ASP A 260 45.38 -2.59 11.31
CA ASP A 260 46.29 -3.53 11.99
C ASP A 260 45.90 -5.01 11.77
N GLY A 261 44.77 -5.29 11.10
CA GLY A 261 44.27 -6.65 10.86
C GLY A 261 42.77 -6.82 11.09
N GLU A 262 42.30 -8.08 11.01
CA GLU A 262 40.90 -8.46 11.23
C GLU A 262 40.68 -8.99 12.63
N ILE A 263 39.56 -8.59 13.24
CA ILE A 263 39.13 -8.99 14.58
C ILE A 263 37.72 -9.57 14.47
N GLU A 264 37.53 -10.77 15.00
CA GLU A 264 36.23 -11.45 15.05
C GLU A 264 35.55 -11.18 16.40
N ILE A 265 34.29 -10.74 16.35
CA ILE A 265 33.46 -10.46 17.52
C ILE A 265 32.19 -11.30 17.43
N SER A 266 31.93 -12.10 18.47
CA SER A 266 30.73 -12.93 18.48
C SER A 266 29.48 -12.07 18.62
N LEU A 267 28.47 -12.32 17.77
CA LEU A 267 27.19 -11.61 17.84
C LEU A 267 26.48 -11.83 19.19
N LYS A 268 26.84 -12.89 19.93
CA LYS A 268 26.35 -13.14 21.29
C LYS A 268 26.88 -12.13 22.30
N ASP A 269 28.12 -11.69 22.15
CA ASP A 269 28.77 -10.78 23.10
C ASP A 269 28.29 -9.34 22.92
N ILE A 270 27.90 -8.96 21.70
CA ILE A 270 27.31 -7.65 21.37
C ILE A 270 25.77 -7.67 21.30
N LYS A 271 25.13 -8.73 21.82
CA LYS A 271 23.67 -8.87 21.79
C LYS A 271 22.94 -7.72 22.49
N ASP A 272 23.53 -7.16 23.54
CA ASP A 272 22.95 -6.04 24.31
C ASP A 272 23.22 -4.68 23.66
N CYS A 273 24.09 -4.64 22.66
CA CYS A 273 24.31 -3.48 21.80
C CYS A 273 23.22 -3.37 20.72
N VAL A 274 22.42 -4.41 20.47
CA VAL A 274 21.34 -4.36 19.46
C VAL A 274 20.35 -3.25 19.81
N TRP A 275 20.01 -2.42 18.81
CA TRP A 275 19.02 -1.36 18.97
C TRP A 275 17.64 -1.98 19.29
N ASP A 276 16.99 -1.55 20.37
CA ASP A 276 15.80 -2.24 20.92
C ASP A 276 14.67 -2.39 19.91
N GLY A 277 14.41 -1.36 19.11
CA GLY A 277 13.38 -1.42 18.07
C GLY A 277 13.66 -2.45 16.97
N CYS A 278 14.90 -2.92 16.79
CA CYS A 278 15.22 -3.99 15.84
C CYS A 278 14.65 -5.34 16.29
N ARG A 279 14.51 -5.57 17.61
CA ARG A 279 13.99 -6.83 18.18
C ARG A 279 12.52 -7.06 17.81
N ILE A 280 11.76 -5.99 17.67
CA ILE A 280 10.35 -6.02 17.25
C ILE A 280 10.15 -5.74 15.75
N CYS A 281 11.21 -5.82 14.93
CA CYS A 281 11.11 -5.72 13.47
C CYS A 281 10.80 -7.09 12.83
N ARG A 282 9.95 -7.08 11.80
CA ARG A 282 9.43 -8.29 11.12
C ARG A 282 10.02 -8.55 9.74
N ASP A 283 10.63 -7.55 9.13
CA ASP A 283 11.10 -7.64 7.75
C ASP A 283 12.63 -7.76 7.73
N ALA A 284 13.12 -8.77 6.99
CA ALA A 284 14.53 -9.03 6.79
C ALA A 284 15.00 -8.68 5.38
N VAL A 285 14.09 -8.62 4.40
CA VAL A 285 14.40 -8.62 2.96
C VAL A 285 13.84 -7.40 2.22
N SER A 286 13.44 -6.37 2.95
CA SER A 286 12.94 -5.09 2.42
C SER A 286 11.81 -5.27 1.41
N LYS A 287 10.70 -5.88 1.85
CA LYS A 287 9.59 -6.35 1.00
C LYS A 287 8.88 -5.24 0.22
N VAL A 288 9.03 -3.98 0.62
CA VAL A 288 8.37 -2.83 0.00
C VAL A 288 9.29 -1.97 -0.87
N ALA A 289 10.54 -2.39 -1.08
CA ALA A 289 11.49 -1.72 -1.97
C ALA A 289 11.11 -1.88 -3.47
N ASP A 290 11.76 -1.12 -4.36
CA ASP A 290 11.72 -1.39 -5.81
C ASP A 290 12.69 -2.53 -6.16
N ILE A 291 13.88 -2.50 -5.57
CA ILE A 291 14.89 -3.56 -5.60
C ILE A 291 15.28 -3.87 -4.16
N SER A 292 15.29 -5.13 -3.77
CA SER A 292 15.92 -5.55 -2.52
C SER A 292 17.29 -6.15 -2.79
N ALA A 293 18.25 -5.93 -1.91
CA ALA A 293 19.64 -6.35 -2.10
C ALA A 293 20.26 -6.91 -0.82
N GLY A 294 21.02 -8.00 -0.92
CA GLY A 294 21.84 -8.49 0.19
C GLY A 294 22.59 -9.77 -0.17
N HIS A 295 23.38 -10.29 0.77
CA HIS A 295 24.28 -11.42 0.51
C HIS A 295 23.59 -12.78 0.51
N VAL A 296 22.52 -12.94 1.30
CA VAL A 296 21.88 -14.23 1.53
C VAL A 296 21.31 -14.78 0.23
N GLY A 297 21.54 -16.06 -0.04
CA GLY A 297 21.05 -16.76 -1.23
C GLY A 297 22.00 -16.71 -2.42
N SER A 298 23.03 -15.87 -2.41
CA SER A 298 24.06 -15.80 -3.46
C SER A 298 25.39 -16.37 -2.98
N SER A 299 26.23 -16.78 -3.92
CA SER A 299 27.63 -17.15 -3.65
C SER A 299 28.48 -15.93 -3.24
N THR A 300 29.60 -16.17 -2.55
CA THR A 300 30.50 -15.09 -2.08
C THR A 300 30.95 -14.21 -3.25
N GLY A 301 30.86 -12.88 -3.04
CA GLY A 301 31.17 -11.90 -4.07
C GLY A 301 30.02 -11.58 -5.02
N TRP A 302 28.83 -12.14 -4.80
CA TRP A 302 27.60 -11.82 -5.51
C TRP A 302 26.52 -11.30 -4.56
N THR A 303 25.76 -10.32 -5.02
CA THR A 303 24.63 -9.72 -4.31
C THR A 303 23.35 -10.36 -4.81
N THR A 304 22.53 -10.91 -3.93
CA THR A 304 21.15 -11.28 -4.27
C THR A 304 20.35 -10.01 -4.52
N LEU A 305 19.91 -9.81 -5.76
CA LEU A 305 18.99 -8.76 -6.14
C LEU A 305 17.59 -9.32 -6.37
N ILE A 306 16.60 -8.69 -5.73
CA ILE A 306 15.19 -9.01 -5.89
C ILE A 306 14.50 -7.80 -6.52
N ALA A 307 14.17 -7.88 -7.81
CA ALA A 307 13.33 -6.88 -8.47
C ALA A 307 11.88 -7.07 -8.01
N ARG A 308 11.37 -6.15 -7.19
CA ARG A 308 10.08 -6.29 -6.51
C ARG A 308 8.89 -5.89 -7.38
N ASN A 309 9.07 -4.87 -8.21
CA ASN A 309 8.04 -4.31 -9.09
C ASN A 309 8.57 -4.03 -10.50
N ALA A 310 7.71 -3.54 -11.39
CA ALA A 310 8.05 -3.23 -12.77
C ALA A 310 9.21 -2.22 -12.88
N LYS A 311 9.24 -1.21 -12.01
CA LYS A 311 10.30 -0.20 -11.99
C LYS A 311 11.66 -0.79 -11.60
N GLY A 312 11.69 -1.65 -10.59
CA GLY A 312 12.89 -2.35 -10.16
C GLY A 312 13.39 -3.35 -11.20
N LEU A 313 12.46 -4.03 -11.89
CA LEU A 313 12.80 -4.94 -12.99
C LEU A 313 13.44 -4.18 -14.16
N GLU A 314 12.81 -3.08 -14.59
CA GLU A 314 13.32 -2.22 -15.66
C GLU A 314 14.72 -1.69 -15.35
N LEU A 315 14.95 -1.20 -14.12
CA LEU A 315 16.27 -0.73 -13.70
C LEU A 315 17.32 -1.86 -13.72
N LEU A 316 16.97 -3.04 -13.21
CA LEU A 316 17.88 -4.19 -13.19
C LEU A 316 18.28 -4.60 -14.62
N GLU A 317 17.31 -4.80 -15.51
CA GLU A 317 17.56 -5.23 -16.89
C GLU A 317 18.31 -4.16 -17.69
N ALA A 318 18.01 -2.87 -17.46
CA ALA A 318 18.69 -1.79 -18.14
C ALA A 318 20.16 -1.66 -17.70
N ALA A 319 20.45 -1.80 -16.40
CA ALA A 319 21.81 -1.77 -15.88
C ALA A 319 22.64 -2.98 -16.32
N GLU A 320 22.04 -4.18 -16.36
CA GLU A 320 22.65 -5.38 -16.91
C GLU A 320 22.99 -5.21 -18.40
N LYS A 321 22.03 -4.75 -19.20
CA LYS A 321 22.22 -4.51 -20.63
C LYS A 321 23.27 -3.44 -20.92
N ALA A 322 23.36 -2.41 -20.08
CA ALA A 322 24.37 -1.37 -20.18
C ALA A 322 25.75 -1.81 -19.65
N GLY A 323 25.87 -3.02 -19.10
CA GLY A 323 27.13 -3.59 -18.64
C GLY A 323 27.63 -3.03 -17.32
N TYR A 324 26.76 -2.49 -16.46
CA TYR A 324 27.12 -2.04 -15.10
C TYR A 324 27.14 -3.20 -14.10
N ILE A 325 26.29 -4.20 -14.34
CA ILE A 325 26.23 -5.42 -13.57
C ILE A 325 26.23 -6.64 -14.50
N GLU A 326 26.74 -7.74 -13.99
CA GLU A 326 26.52 -9.08 -14.54
C GLU A 326 25.54 -9.83 -13.62
N THR A 327 24.70 -10.71 -14.19
CA THR A 327 23.75 -11.51 -13.41
C THR A 327 23.83 -12.99 -13.76
N ILE A 328 23.51 -13.82 -12.77
CA ILE A 328 23.36 -15.28 -12.90
C ILE A 328 22.12 -15.73 -12.12
N ASP A 329 21.48 -16.79 -12.60
CA ASP A 329 20.24 -17.35 -12.04
C ASP A 329 20.55 -18.51 -11.06
N ASP A 330 21.35 -18.28 -10.01
CA ASP A 330 21.77 -19.31 -9.04
C ASP A 330 21.30 -19.06 -7.59
N VAL A 331 20.35 -18.14 -7.38
CA VAL A 331 19.91 -17.76 -6.03
C VAL A 331 19.22 -18.93 -5.30
N ASP A 332 19.73 -19.25 -4.11
CA ASP A 332 19.09 -20.18 -3.18
C ASP A 332 17.92 -19.49 -2.43
N ILE A 333 16.71 -19.77 -2.90
CA ILE A 333 15.47 -19.24 -2.32
C ILE A 333 15.20 -19.82 -0.93
N SER A 334 15.58 -21.07 -0.65
CA SER A 334 15.37 -21.70 0.65
C SER A 334 16.16 -20.96 1.72
N MET A 335 17.40 -20.58 1.44
CA MET A 335 18.21 -19.78 2.36
C MET A 335 17.59 -18.41 2.67
N LEU A 336 16.94 -17.78 1.68
CA LEU A 336 16.23 -16.51 1.88
C LEU A 336 14.99 -16.69 2.76
N GLU A 337 14.24 -17.77 2.55
CA GLU A 337 13.08 -18.12 3.37
C GLU A 337 13.50 -18.37 4.83
N ASP A 338 14.58 -19.11 5.04
CA ASP A 338 15.16 -19.36 6.37
C ASP A 338 15.61 -18.07 7.04
N PHE A 339 16.32 -17.20 6.31
CA PHE A 339 16.75 -15.90 6.83
C PHE A 339 15.56 -15.02 7.27
N ALA A 340 14.50 -14.96 6.46
CA ALA A 340 13.27 -14.27 6.82
C ALA A 340 12.53 -14.93 8.01
N ALA A 341 12.54 -16.26 8.08
CA ALA A 341 11.92 -17.03 9.16
C ALA A 341 12.65 -16.82 10.50
N ILE A 342 13.99 -16.76 10.50
CA ILE A 342 14.79 -16.44 11.69
C ILE A 342 14.39 -15.06 12.24
N LYS A 343 14.24 -14.06 11.36
CA LYS A 343 13.78 -12.72 11.76
C LYS A 343 12.42 -12.76 12.43
N MET A 344 11.46 -13.47 11.83
CA MET A 344 10.12 -13.64 12.40
C MET A 344 10.13 -14.42 13.73
N LYS A 345 11.00 -15.40 13.89
CA LYS A 345 11.18 -16.15 15.14
C LYS A 345 11.72 -15.25 16.25
N LYS A 346 12.75 -14.43 15.96
CA LYS A 346 13.27 -13.42 16.90
C LYS A 346 12.17 -12.44 17.31
N PHE A 347 11.38 -11.95 16.34
CA PHE A 347 10.24 -11.06 16.59
C PHE A 347 9.18 -11.68 17.50
N ARG A 348 8.73 -12.91 17.23
CA ARG A 348 7.70 -13.58 18.05
C ARG A 348 8.16 -13.75 19.49
N LYS A 349 9.40 -14.20 19.69
CA LYS A 349 9.98 -14.32 21.04
C LYS A 349 10.02 -12.97 21.78
N GLU A 350 10.40 -11.89 21.10
CA GLU A 350 10.39 -10.56 21.70
C GLU A 350 8.96 -10.07 22.00
N LEU A 351 8.00 -10.37 21.13
CA LEU A 351 6.60 -10.04 21.36
C LEU A 351 6.06 -10.74 22.62
N ASP A 352 6.29 -12.04 22.75
CA ASP A 352 5.87 -12.82 23.91
C ASP A 352 6.46 -12.24 25.20
N ASN A 353 7.78 -12.01 25.24
CA ASN A 353 8.46 -11.38 26.38
C ASN A 353 7.82 -10.03 26.75
N ARG A 354 7.51 -9.18 25.76
CA ARG A 354 6.90 -7.87 26.00
C ARG A 354 5.49 -8.00 26.57
N LEU A 355 4.70 -8.94 26.07
CA LEU A 355 3.34 -9.17 26.56
C LEU A 355 3.36 -9.73 27.99
N GLU A 356 4.25 -10.67 28.29
CA GLU A 356 4.48 -11.21 29.64
C GLU A 356 4.92 -10.13 30.63
N ASP A 357 5.84 -9.24 30.20
CA ASP A 357 6.32 -8.10 30.99
C ASP A 357 5.29 -6.95 31.12
N GLY A 358 4.13 -7.04 30.46
CA GLY A 358 3.14 -5.96 30.41
C GLY A 358 3.62 -4.70 29.67
N LYS A 359 4.65 -4.82 28.82
CA LYS A 359 5.16 -3.71 28.00
C LYS A 359 4.16 -3.38 26.90
N LYS A 360 3.92 -2.09 26.67
CA LYS A 360 3.01 -1.60 25.63
C LYS A 360 3.53 -1.93 24.23
N VAL A 361 2.66 -2.50 23.39
CA VAL A 361 2.94 -2.82 21.98
C VAL A 361 1.84 -2.19 21.11
N ASN A 362 2.22 -1.42 20.08
CA ASN A 362 1.25 -0.74 19.20
C ASN A 362 0.70 -1.63 18.08
N PHE A 363 1.10 -2.91 18.01
CA PHE A 363 0.73 -3.86 16.96
C PHE A 363 0.75 -3.25 15.56
N TYR A 364 1.83 -2.53 15.23
CA TYR A 364 1.93 -1.64 14.06
C TYR A 364 1.67 -2.34 12.71
N TRP A 365 1.70 -3.67 12.69
CA TRP A 365 1.49 -4.54 11.54
C TRP A 365 0.04 -4.94 11.29
N VAL A 366 -0.93 -4.63 12.18
CA VAL A 366 -2.31 -5.13 12.00
C VAL A 366 -2.91 -4.70 10.66
N ARG A 367 -2.52 -3.53 10.13
CA ARG A 367 -2.94 -3.03 8.81
C ARG A 367 -2.08 -3.51 7.63
N ASP A 368 -1.20 -4.47 7.86
CA ASP A 368 -0.47 -5.18 6.78
C ASP A 368 -1.37 -6.16 6.04
N TYR A 369 -2.55 -6.44 6.60
CA TYR A 369 -3.57 -7.28 5.98
C TYR A 369 -4.75 -6.43 5.49
N PRO A 370 -5.22 -6.65 4.25
CA PRO A 370 -6.45 -6.06 3.75
C PRO A 370 -7.62 -6.35 4.70
N GLY A 371 -8.46 -5.36 5.00
CA GLY A 371 -9.68 -5.58 5.78
C GLY A 371 -9.52 -5.66 7.29
N VAL A 372 -8.30 -5.54 7.82
CA VAL A 372 -8.04 -5.45 9.26
C VAL A 372 -7.98 -4.00 9.70
N ARG A 373 -8.69 -3.66 10.79
CA ARG A 373 -8.77 -2.28 11.31
C ARG A 373 -8.87 -2.24 12.84
N PRO A 374 -8.27 -1.24 13.49
CA PRO A 374 -8.44 -1.02 14.93
C PRO A 374 -9.88 -0.65 15.31
N GLU A 375 -10.29 -1.13 16.47
CA GLU A 375 -11.53 -0.81 17.19
C GLU A 375 -11.24 0.18 18.33
N VAL A 376 -12.29 0.78 18.90
CA VAL A 376 -12.16 1.83 19.94
C VAL A 376 -11.63 1.28 21.26
N ASN A 377 -11.95 0.03 21.58
CA ASN A 377 -11.55 -0.71 22.78
C ASN A 377 -10.11 -1.28 22.71
N GLY A 378 -9.35 -1.01 21.63
CA GLY A 378 -7.98 -1.47 21.47
C GLY A 378 -7.82 -2.86 20.84
N THR A 379 -8.92 -3.51 20.44
CA THR A 379 -8.90 -4.71 19.58
C THR A 379 -9.02 -4.32 18.10
N ASN A 380 -9.25 -5.29 17.22
CA ASN A 380 -9.33 -5.12 15.78
C ASN A 380 -10.50 -5.92 15.22
N PHE A 381 -11.10 -5.42 14.14
CA PHE A 381 -11.99 -6.23 13.32
C PHE A 381 -11.28 -6.73 12.07
N VAL A 382 -11.68 -7.91 11.59
CA VAL A 382 -11.21 -8.50 10.32
C VAL A 382 -12.39 -8.69 9.38
N LYS A 383 -12.38 -7.94 8.28
CA LYS A 383 -13.42 -7.99 7.25
C LYS A 383 -13.16 -9.08 6.22
N ILE A 384 -13.99 -10.11 6.24
CA ILE A 384 -13.95 -11.23 5.29
C ILE A 384 -14.79 -10.89 4.05
N LYS A 385 -14.21 -11.15 2.87
CA LYS A 385 -14.78 -10.87 1.54
C LYS A 385 -15.83 -11.91 1.15
N THR A 386 -17.06 -11.46 0.91
CA THR A 386 -18.12 -12.30 0.33
C THR A 386 -18.28 -12.07 -1.19
N SER A 387 -19.24 -12.75 -1.84
CA SER A 387 -19.68 -12.49 -3.23
C SER A 387 -20.90 -11.56 -3.23
N SER A 388 -20.68 -10.30 -2.86
CA SER A 388 -21.74 -9.30 -2.61
C SER A 388 -22.90 -9.87 -1.77
N GLY A 389 -22.57 -10.62 -0.72
CA GLY A 389 -23.52 -11.24 0.21
C GLY A 389 -23.98 -12.66 -0.13
N ILE A 390 -23.54 -13.28 -1.24
CA ILE A 390 -23.72 -14.73 -1.43
C ILE A 390 -22.46 -15.46 -0.97
N VAL A 391 -22.67 -16.52 -0.19
CA VAL A 391 -21.64 -17.46 0.27
C VAL A 391 -22.29 -18.82 0.52
N GLN A 392 -21.47 -19.87 0.59
CA GLN A 392 -21.91 -21.22 0.98
C GLN A 392 -22.03 -21.32 2.51
N HIS A 393 -22.72 -22.35 3.02
CA HIS A 393 -22.95 -22.50 4.47
C HIS A 393 -21.67 -22.80 5.25
N ASP A 394 -20.76 -23.57 4.67
CA ASP A 394 -19.45 -23.93 5.21
C ASP A 394 -18.53 -22.72 5.37
N TYR A 395 -18.61 -21.76 4.44
CA TYR A 395 -17.96 -20.46 4.55
C TYR A 395 -18.38 -19.73 5.83
N ILE A 396 -19.68 -19.66 6.12
CA ILE A 396 -20.18 -18.98 7.34
C ILE A 396 -19.77 -19.76 8.60
N ALA A 397 -19.88 -21.09 8.56
CA ALA A 397 -19.44 -21.94 9.67
C ALA A 397 -17.96 -21.71 10.00
N ARG A 398 -17.10 -21.66 8.98
CA ARG A 398 -15.67 -21.39 9.16
C ARG A 398 -15.39 -20.01 9.73
N VAL A 399 -16.12 -18.98 9.29
CA VAL A 399 -15.97 -17.62 9.85
C VAL A 399 -16.40 -17.56 11.31
N ALA A 400 -17.45 -18.30 11.70
CA ALA A 400 -17.88 -18.40 13.09
C ALA A 400 -16.84 -19.11 13.97
N GLU A 401 -16.24 -20.21 13.50
CA GLU A 401 -15.12 -20.86 14.20
C GLU A 401 -13.94 -19.92 14.46
N LEU A 402 -13.58 -19.10 13.46
CA LEU A 402 -12.49 -18.14 13.58
C LEU A 402 -12.83 -16.99 14.55
N ALA A 403 -14.10 -16.57 14.61
CA ALA A 403 -14.54 -15.55 15.56
C ALA A 403 -14.48 -16.04 17.01
N GLU A 404 -14.86 -17.31 17.26
CA GLU A 404 -14.71 -17.94 18.57
C GLU A 404 -13.24 -18.10 18.96
N LYS A 405 -12.39 -18.52 18.00
CA LYS A 405 -10.98 -18.82 18.27
C LYS A 405 -10.12 -17.57 18.49
N TYR A 406 -10.34 -16.50 17.73
CA TYR A 406 -9.44 -15.35 17.68
C TYR A 406 -10.07 -14.00 18.06
N GLY A 407 -11.39 -13.88 17.96
CA GLY A 407 -12.16 -12.67 18.30
C GLY A 407 -12.84 -12.79 19.66
N ASP A 408 -13.95 -12.06 19.81
CA ASP A 408 -14.83 -12.13 20.99
C ASP A 408 -16.08 -13.01 20.79
N GLY A 409 -16.08 -13.83 19.73
CA GLY A 409 -17.22 -14.67 19.31
C GLY A 409 -18.30 -13.92 18.51
N SER A 410 -18.20 -12.59 18.34
CA SER A 410 -19.20 -11.81 17.61
C SER A 410 -18.85 -11.59 16.14
N LEU A 411 -19.91 -11.52 15.31
CA LEU A 411 -19.83 -11.27 13.88
C LEU A 411 -20.73 -10.08 13.50
N GLU A 412 -20.22 -9.15 12.70
CA GLU A 412 -21.02 -8.06 12.14
C GLU A 412 -21.25 -8.25 10.63
N LEU A 413 -22.51 -8.14 10.21
CA LEU A 413 -22.87 -8.08 8.80
C LEU A 413 -22.92 -6.63 8.33
N THR A 414 -22.01 -6.27 7.44
CA THR A 414 -21.87 -4.89 6.99
C THR A 414 -22.95 -4.49 6.00
N THR A 415 -23.24 -3.19 5.87
CA THR A 415 -24.19 -2.65 4.87
C THR A 415 -23.82 -2.93 3.41
N ARG A 416 -22.55 -3.32 3.16
CA ARG A 416 -22.08 -3.77 1.85
C ARG A 416 -21.93 -5.29 1.78
N LYS A 417 -22.57 -6.03 2.69
CA LYS A 417 -22.74 -7.49 2.67
C LYS A 417 -21.46 -8.32 2.86
N SER A 418 -20.41 -7.73 3.43
CA SER A 418 -19.26 -8.46 3.99
C SER A 418 -19.52 -8.87 5.44
N VAL A 419 -18.75 -9.85 5.95
CA VAL A 419 -18.79 -10.30 7.35
C VAL A 419 -17.52 -9.81 8.06
N GLU A 420 -17.66 -9.25 9.25
CA GLU A 420 -16.55 -8.80 10.09
C GLU A 420 -16.46 -9.68 11.35
N ILE A 421 -15.27 -10.20 11.64
CA ILE A 421 -14.92 -10.81 12.93
C ILE A 421 -14.48 -9.67 13.85
N GLN A 422 -15.13 -9.48 15.00
CA GLN A 422 -14.84 -8.38 15.92
C GLN A 422 -13.93 -8.84 17.07
N GLY A 423 -13.36 -7.88 17.81
CA GLY A 423 -12.71 -8.16 19.09
C GLY A 423 -11.36 -8.88 18.99
N VAL A 424 -10.72 -8.87 17.82
CA VAL A 424 -9.45 -9.57 17.59
C VAL A 424 -8.30 -8.81 18.23
N LYS A 425 -7.64 -9.43 19.22
CA LYS A 425 -6.44 -8.87 19.85
C LYS A 425 -5.30 -8.73 18.86
N GLY A 426 -4.46 -7.71 19.03
CA GLY A 426 -3.38 -7.39 18.08
C GLY A 426 -2.37 -8.52 17.89
N GLU A 427 -2.07 -9.28 18.96
CA GLU A 427 -1.20 -10.45 18.93
C GLU A 427 -1.78 -11.62 18.11
N ASN A 428 -3.10 -11.74 18.03
CA ASN A 428 -3.80 -12.82 17.34
C ASN A 428 -3.96 -12.58 15.84
N VAL A 429 -3.70 -11.36 15.35
CA VAL A 429 -3.99 -10.99 13.96
C VAL A 429 -3.21 -11.84 12.96
N ASP A 430 -1.92 -12.12 13.20
CA ASP A 430 -1.12 -12.92 12.25
C ASP A 430 -1.64 -14.36 12.15
N ASP A 431 -1.98 -14.98 13.28
CA ASP A 431 -2.47 -16.36 13.32
C ASP A 431 -3.88 -16.48 12.73
N LEU A 432 -4.76 -15.51 13.02
CA LEU A 432 -6.07 -15.44 12.38
C LEU A 432 -5.92 -15.30 10.86
N MET A 433 -5.04 -14.42 10.39
CA MET A 433 -4.86 -14.20 8.95
C MET A 433 -4.25 -15.43 8.25
N ALA A 434 -3.37 -16.17 8.92
CA ALA A 434 -2.87 -17.45 8.43
C ALA A 434 -4.01 -18.47 8.27
N ASP A 435 -4.87 -18.62 9.29
CA ASP A 435 -6.01 -19.53 9.24
C ASP A 435 -7.06 -19.11 8.20
N VAL A 436 -7.35 -17.81 8.07
CA VAL A 436 -8.24 -17.25 7.04
C VAL A 436 -7.76 -17.65 5.64
N TYR A 437 -6.50 -17.37 5.30
CA TYR A 437 -5.96 -17.69 3.98
C TYR A 437 -5.79 -19.19 3.76
N GLY A 438 -5.36 -19.93 4.78
CA GLY A 438 -5.23 -21.39 4.73
C GLY A 438 -6.55 -22.11 4.51
N SER A 439 -7.67 -21.50 4.93
CA SER A 439 -9.03 -22.02 4.71
C SER A 439 -9.62 -21.60 3.35
N GLY A 440 -8.86 -20.92 2.50
CA GLY A 440 -9.34 -20.38 1.22
C GLY A 440 -10.21 -19.12 1.32
N LEU A 441 -10.42 -18.60 2.53
CA LEU A 441 -11.12 -17.33 2.75
C LEU A 441 -10.23 -16.16 2.29
N LYS A 442 -10.88 -15.04 1.99
CA LYS A 442 -10.19 -13.81 1.57
C LYS A 442 -10.67 -12.65 2.41
N THR A 443 -9.81 -11.70 2.71
CA THR A 443 -10.20 -10.45 3.36
C THR A 443 -10.33 -9.33 2.35
N ILE A 444 -11.03 -8.26 2.74
CA ILE A 444 -11.20 -7.09 1.89
C ILE A 444 -11.33 -5.81 2.70
N GLY A 445 -10.77 -4.72 2.20
CA GLY A 445 -10.87 -3.39 2.78
C GLY A 445 -11.62 -2.45 1.83
N MET A 446 -10.91 -1.51 1.20
CA MET A 446 -11.54 -0.52 0.31
C MET A 446 -11.86 -1.11 -1.08
N GLY A 447 -12.84 -0.51 -1.77
CA GLY A 447 -13.16 -0.83 -3.16
C GLY A 447 -14.08 -2.05 -3.37
N TYR A 448 -14.69 -2.58 -2.32
CA TYR A 448 -15.67 -3.66 -2.43
C TYR A 448 -16.97 -3.19 -3.11
N ALA A 449 -17.33 -3.78 -4.26
CA ALA A 449 -18.55 -3.48 -4.99
C ALA A 449 -19.77 -4.18 -4.37
N ASN A 450 -20.86 -3.42 -4.18
CA ASN A 450 -22.11 -3.94 -3.64
C ASN A 450 -23.10 -4.19 -4.77
N ALA A 451 -23.83 -5.31 -4.71
CA ALA A 451 -24.78 -5.71 -5.74
C ALA A 451 -26.13 -6.12 -5.17
N CYS A 452 -27.22 -5.90 -5.92
CA CYS A 452 -28.51 -6.53 -5.62
C CYS A 452 -28.49 -8.01 -6.05
N PRO A 453 -29.56 -8.80 -5.80
CA PRO A 453 -29.59 -10.21 -6.21
C PRO A 453 -29.43 -10.44 -7.72
N GLY A 454 -29.79 -9.47 -8.57
CA GLY A 454 -29.69 -9.60 -10.03
C GLY A 454 -30.69 -10.60 -10.61
N MET A 455 -30.57 -10.90 -11.90
CA MET A 455 -31.48 -11.84 -12.59
C MET A 455 -31.36 -13.29 -12.10
N ASP A 456 -30.30 -13.63 -11.37
CA ASP A 456 -30.08 -14.99 -10.85
C ASP A 456 -31.12 -15.39 -9.78
N TYR A 457 -31.61 -14.41 -9.01
CA TYR A 457 -32.56 -14.65 -7.91
C TYR A 457 -33.74 -13.66 -7.86
N CYS A 458 -33.71 -12.57 -8.63
CA CYS A 458 -34.77 -11.56 -8.62
C CYS A 458 -35.59 -11.60 -9.92
N PRO A 459 -36.93 -11.72 -9.86
CA PRO A 459 -37.78 -11.69 -11.05
C PRO A 459 -37.73 -10.34 -11.78
N GLU A 460 -37.34 -9.27 -11.08
CA GLU A 460 -37.16 -7.93 -11.66
C GLU A 460 -35.79 -7.72 -12.31
N GLY A 461 -34.85 -8.66 -12.12
CA GLY A 461 -33.50 -8.53 -12.64
C GLY A 461 -33.49 -8.54 -14.17
N LEU A 462 -32.77 -7.58 -14.76
CA LEU A 462 -32.49 -7.52 -16.20
C LEU A 462 -31.09 -8.04 -16.52
N VAL A 463 -30.17 -8.02 -15.57
CA VAL A 463 -28.78 -8.43 -15.78
C VAL A 463 -28.22 -9.14 -14.54
N THR A 464 -27.17 -9.93 -14.75
CA THR A 464 -26.35 -10.49 -13.68
C THR A 464 -25.56 -9.37 -13.01
N THR A 465 -25.57 -9.36 -11.67
CA THR A 465 -24.99 -8.26 -10.86
C THR A 465 -23.82 -8.71 -9.99
N LYS A 466 -23.90 -9.92 -9.43
CA LYS A 466 -22.92 -10.42 -8.46
C LYS A 466 -21.59 -10.74 -9.11
N ASP A 467 -21.62 -11.38 -10.28
CA ASP A 467 -20.41 -11.68 -11.04
C ASP A 467 -19.68 -10.40 -11.45
N LEU A 468 -20.41 -9.42 -11.99
CA LEU A 468 -19.85 -8.11 -12.33
C LEU A 468 -19.28 -7.39 -11.11
N ALA A 469 -19.99 -7.39 -9.97
CA ALA A 469 -19.47 -6.78 -8.75
C ALA A 469 -18.20 -7.47 -8.23
N ASN A 470 -18.10 -8.80 -8.35
CA ASN A 470 -16.90 -9.53 -7.99
C ASN A 470 -15.73 -9.21 -8.92
N GLU A 471 -15.96 -9.16 -10.22
CA GLU A 471 -14.98 -8.78 -11.24
C GLU A 471 -14.40 -7.39 -10.95
N ILE A 472 -15.28 -6.41 -10.75
CA ILE A 472 -14.90 -5.04 -10.36
C ILE A 472 -14.13 -5.05 -9.03
N THR A 473 -14.59 -5.81 -8.03
CA THR A 473 -13.90 -5.89 -6.74
C THR A 473 -12.49 -6.45 -6.90
N MET A 474 -12.31 -7.51 -7.68
CA MET A 474 -10.99 -8.12 -7.90
C MET A 474 -10.04 -7.19 -8.65
N GLN A 475 -10.57 -6.34 -9.54
CA GLN A 475 -9.76 -5.44 -10.35
C GLN A 475 -9.43 -4.10 -9.66
N PHE A 476 -10.32 -3.59 -8.81
CA PHE A 476 -10.21 -2.24 -8.26
C PHE A 476 -10.13 -2.16 -6.73
N ALA A 477 -10.25 -3.28 -6.02
CA ALA A 477 -10.10 -3.26 -4.56
C ALA A 477 -8.75 -2.68 -4.15
N GLN A 478 -8.78 -1.87 -3.09
CA GLN A 478 -7.60 -1.30 -2.43
C GLN A 478 -6.74 -0.35 -3.28
N LYS A 479 -7.19 -0.01 -4.49
CA LYS A 479 -6.63 1.13 -5.25
C LYS A 479 -6.61 2.37 -4.38
N LEU A 480 -5.47 3.06 -4.32
CA LEU A 480 -5.41 4.40 -3.75
C LEU A 480 -6.06 5.37 -4.72
N THR A 481 -7.37 5.53 -4.59
CA THR A 481 -8.07 6.69 -5.09
C THR A 481 -7.92 7.84 -4.10
N PRO A 482 -8.03 9.13 -4.51
CA PRO A 482 -7.91 10.29 -3.63
C PRO A 482 -8.72 10.17 -2.33
N HIS A 483 -9.88 9.53 -2.40
CA HIS A 483 -10.64 9.03 -1.25
C HIS A 483 -11.38 7.74 -1.65
N LYS A 484 -12.01 7.03 -0.69
CA LYS A 484 -12.78 5.80 -0.94
C LYS A 484 -13.79 5.98 -2.10
N MET A 485 -13.72 5.09 -3.08
CA MET A 485 -14.64 5.00 -4.21
C MET A 485 -15.57 3.80 -4.02
N LYS A 486 -16.87 4.06 -3.86
CA LYS A 486 -17.89 3.02 -3.70
C LYS A 486 -18.54 2.72 -5.05
N VAL A 487 -18.71 1.44 -5.35
CA VAL A 487 -19.39 0.97 -6.57
C VAL A 487 -20.69 0.25 -6.20
N GLY A 488 -21.81 0.63 -6.81
CA GLY A 488 -23.10 -0.04 -6.65
C GLY A 488 -23.58 -0.64 -7.97
N VAL A 489 -23.92 -1.94 -7.97
CA VAL A 489 -24.42 -2.66 -9.15
C VAL A 489 -25.88 -3.09 -8.93
N ALA A 490 -26.79 -2.46 -9.65
CA ALA A 490 -28.20 -2.78 -9.66
C ALA A 490 -28.58 -3.54 -10.93
N GLY A 491 -29.38 -4.58 -10.79
CA GLY A 491 -29.79 -5.43 -11.91
C GLY A 491 -30.91 -4.84 -12.77
N CYS A 492 -31.55 -3.76 -12.31
CA CYS A 492 -32.62 -3.06 -13.04
C CYS A 492 -32.82 -1.65 -12.46
N PRO A 493 -33.63 -0.79 -13.12
CA PRO A 493 -33.85 0.59 -12.69
C PRO A 493 -34.49 0.77 -11.31
N ASN A 494 -35.03 -0.28 -10.67
CA ASN A 494 -35.48 -0.20 -9.27
C ASN A 494 -34.33 0.12 -8.29
N SER A 495 -33.08 -0.14 -8.69
CA SER A 495 -31.88 0.32 -7.99
C SER A 495 -31.85 -0.01 -6.48
N CYS A 496 -32.10 -1.28 -6.11
CA CYS A 496 -32.19 -1.70 -4.69
C CYS A 496 -30.89 -1.53 -3.88
N VAL A 497 -29.76 -1.22 -4.53
CA VAL A 497 -28.49 -0.85 -3.87
C VAL A 497 -28.20 0.65 -3.91
N ARG A 498 -29.17 1.45 -4.36
CA ARG A 498 -29.06 2.89 -4.60
C ARG A 498 -27.81 3.20 -5.43
N ALA A 499 -27.71 2.56 -6.61
CA ALA A 499 -26.50 2.59 -7.42
C ALA A 499 -26.06 4.02 -7.75
N GLU A 500 -27.00 4.89 -8.12
CA GLU A 500 -26.78 6.32 -8.40
C GLU A 500 -26.30 7.13 -7.20
N SER A 501 -26.48 6.64 -5.96
CA SER A 501 -25.96 7.25 -4.74
C SER A 501 -24.57 6.73 -4.33
N ASN A 502 -23.93 5.92 -5.18
CA ASN A 502 -22.54 5.51 -5.02
C ASN A 502 -21.63 6.36 -5.93
N ASP A 503 -20.32 6.39 -5.63
CA ASP A 503 -19.38 7.16 -6.46
C ASP A 503 -19.43 6.66 -7.90
N ILE A 504 -19.63 5.35 -8.10
CA ILE A 504 -19.93 4.74 -9.40
C ILE A 504 -21.19 3.88 -9.25
N GLY A 505 -22.21 4.22 -10.02
CA GLY A 505 -23.48 3.48 -10.12
C GLY A 505 -23.58 2.75 -11.44
N ILE A 506 -23.86 1.45 -11.40
CA ILE A 506 -24.10 0.61 -12.56
C ILE A 506 -25.53 0.08 -12.44
N VAL A 507 -26.36 0.32 -13.44
CA VAL A 507 -27.78 -0.05 -13.43
C VAL A 507 -28.11 -0.81 -14.70
N GLY A 508 -28.65 -2.02 -14.57
CA GLY A 508 -29.09 -2.84 -15.70
C GLY A 508 -30.20 -2.17 -16.50
N GLN A 509 -30.08 -2.22 -17.83
CA GLN A 509 -30.98 -1.61 -18.80
C GLN A 509 -31.46 -2.68 -19.79
N LEU A 510 -32.74 -2.65 -20.15
CA LEU A 510 -33.31 -3.40 -21.26
C LEU A 510 -34.04 -2.40 -22.16
N ARG A 511 -33.43 -2.07 -23.30
CA ARG A 511 -33.97 -1.09 -24.25
C ARG A 511 -35.13 -1.72 -25.02
N PRO A 512 -36.38 -1.26 -24.82
CA PRO A 512 -37.51 -1.80 -25.55
C PRO A 512 -37.59 -1.20 -26.95
N LYS A 513 -38.08 -1.98 -27.90
CA LYS A 513 -38.44 -1.55 -29.25
C LYS A 513 -39.82 -2.10 -29.62
N ILE A 514 -40.58 -1.33 -30.40
CA ILE A 514 -41.89 -1.77 -30.88
C ILE A 514 -41.74 -2.23 -32.33
N GLU A 515 -42.05 -3.49 -32.59
CA GLU A 515 -42.25 -4.02 -33.93
C GLU A 515 -43.64 -3.63 -34.43
N THR A 516 -43.68 -2.66 -35.35
CA THR A 516 -44.92 -2.09 -35.87
C THR A 516 -45.82 -3.13 -36.50
N GLU A 517 -45.26 -4.15 -37.13
CA GLU A 517 -46.02 -5.22 -37.81
C GLU A 517 -46.81 -6.10 -36.84
N LYS A 518 -46.26 -6.36 -35.65
CA LYS A 518 -46.93 -7.17 -34.62
C LYS A 518 -47.83 -6.34 -33.71
N CYS A 519 -47.60 -5.03 -33.63
CA CYS A 519 -48.31 -4.17 -32.69
C CYS A 519 -49.77 -3.95 -33.14
N THR A 520 -50.72 -4.35 -32.29
CA THR A 520 -52.16 -4.16 -32.54
C THR A 520 -52.71 -2.85 -31.97
N GLY A 521 -51.92 -2.09 -31.22
CA GLY A 521 -52.36 -0.87 -30.55
C GLY A 521 -53.23 -1.10 -29.31
N CYS A 522 -53.22 -2.31 -28.73
CA CYS A 522 -54.09 -2.68 -27.60
C CYS A 522 -53.88 -1.89 -26.28
N GLY A 523 -52.83 -1.07 -26.16
CA GLY A 523 -52.61 -0.19 -25.02
C GLY A 523 -52.01 -0.85 -23.77
N ARG A 524 -51.86 -2.18 -23.72
CA ARG A 524 -51.32 -2.90 -22.55
C ARG A 524 -49.98 -2.37 -22.05
N CYS A 525 -49.08 -2.02 -22.96
CA CYS A 525 -47.77 -1.45 -22.61
C CYS A 525 -47.88 -0.07 -21.93
N THR A 526 -48.89 0.72 -22.30
CA THR A 526 -49.19 2.02 -21.67
C THR A 526 -49.70 1.83 -20.24
N GLU A 527 -50.57 0.85 -19.99
CA GLU A 527 -51.04 0.51 -18.64
C GLU A 527 -49.90 0.06 -17.71
N LEU A 528 -48.94 -0.68 -18.25
CA LEU A 528 -47.79 -1.20 -17.48
C LEU A 528 -46.72 -0.13 -17.20
N CYS A 529 -46.67 0.93 -18.01
CA CYS A 529 -45.61 1.92 -17.93
C CYS A 529 -45.85 2.90 -16.78
N LYS A 530 -45.16 2.68 -15.65
CA LYS A 530 -45.23 3.57 -14.48
C LYS A 530 -44.72 5.00 -14.71
N LEU A 531 -43.97 5.23 -15.80
CA LEU A 531 -43.42 6.54 -16.17
C LEU A 531 -44.21 7.22 -17.29
N ASN A 532 -45.31 6.63 -17.75
CA ASN A 532 -46.11 7.15 -18.86
C ASN A 532 -45.29 7.38 -20.15
N ALA A 533 -44.20 6.63 -20.34
CA ALA A 533 -43.29 6.75 -21.49
C ALA A 533 -43.82 6.07 -22.77
N LEU A 534 -45.06 5.58 -22.76
CA LEU A 534 -45.66 4.80 -23.84
C LEU A 534 -47.05 5.33 -24.15
N THR A 535 -47.27 5.72 -25.40
CA THR A 535 -48.57 6.17 -25.90
C THR A 535 -48.97 5.36 -27.13
N VAL A 536 -50.27 5.27 -27.42
CA VAL A 536 -50.74 4.67 -28.68
C VAL A 536 -51.09 5.80 -29.64
N THR A 537 -50.35 5.90 -30.73
CA THR A 537 -50.55 6.89 -31.79
C THR A 537 -50.74 6.19 -33.12
N ALA A 538 -51.75 6.59 -33.90
CA ALA A 538 -52.09 5.96 -35.18
C ALA A 538 -52.22 4.41 -35.09
N GLY A 539 -52.78 3.90 -33.99
CA GLY A 539 -52.97 2.47 -33.76
C GLY A 539 -51.71 1.67 -33.41
N LYS A 540 -50.57 2.34 -33.14
CA LYS A 540 -49.31 1.70 -32.76
C LYS A 540 -48.75 2.29 -31.48
N ALA A 541 -48.08 1.47 -30.68
CA ALA A 541 -47.38 1.94 -29.49
C ALA A 541 -46.12 2.72 -29.89
N VAL A 542 -45.91 3.88 -29.28
CA VAL A 542 -44.75 4.75 -29.46
C VAL A 542 -44.10 4.99 -28.10
N ILE A 543 -42.78 4.80 -28.03
CA ILE A 543 -41.99 5.01 -26.81
C ILE A 543 -41.42 6.42 -26.82
N ASP A 544 -41.73 7.20 -25.80
CA ASP A 544 -41.03 8.44 -25.46
C ASP A 544 -39.69 8.08 -24.79
N ARG A 545 -38.58 8.45 -25.44
CA ARG A 545 -37.23 8.10 -24.99
C ARG A 545 -36.72 8.99 -23.86
N ASP A 546 -37.29 10.17 -23.66
CA ASP A 546 -36.90 11.08 -22.58
C ASP A 546 -37.51 10.63 -21.25
N LEU A 547 -38.67 9.95 -21.29
CA LEU A 547 -39.34 9.39 -20.11
C LEU A 547 -38.98 7.92 -19.84
N CYS A 548 -38.53 7.17 -20.84
CA CYS A 548 -38.26 5.74 -20.70
C CYS A 548 -36.95 5.46 -19.94
N ILE A 549 -37.04 4.73 -18.82
CA ILE A 549 -35.87 4.27 -18.05
C ILE A 549 -35.38 2.86 -18.43
N ASN A 550 -35.82 2.32 -19.57
CA ASN A 550 -35.48 0.98 -20.07
C ASN A 550 -35.67 -0.16 -19.05
N CYS A 551 -36.79 -0.15 -18.33
CA CYS A 551 -37.13 -1.18 -17.34
C CYS A 551 -37.67 -2.49 -17.95
N GLY A 552 -38.04 -2.49 -19.24
CA GLY A 552 -38.50 -3.67 -19.97
C GLY A 552 -39.89 -4.20 -19.61
N TRP A 553 -40.66 -3.53 -18.74
CA TRP A 553 -42.02 -3.96 -18.36
C TRP A 553 -42.96 -4.12 -19.55
N CYS A 554 -42.85 -3.24 -20.54
CA CYS A 554 -43.64 -3.31 -21.76
C CYS A 554 -43.32 -4.54 -22.62
N VAL A 555 -42.07 -5.00 -22.64
CA VAL A 555 -41.63 -6.22 -23.33
C VAL A 555 -42.21 -7.44 -22.64
N ARG A 556 -42.04 -7.52 -21.30
CA ARG A 556 -42.52 -8.64 -20.48
C ARG A 556 -44.04 -8.83 -20.53
N GLY A 557 -44.79 -7.74 -20.67
CA GLY A 557 -46.25 -7.75 -20.61
C GLY A 557 -46.96 -7.58 -21.95
N CYS A 558 -46.25 -7.62 -23.09
CA CYS A 558 -46.89 -7.48 -24.40
C CYS A 558 -47.59 -8.78 -24.80
N PRO A 559 -48.94 -8.79 -24.95
CA PRO A 559 -49.67 -10.01 -25.29
C PRO A 559 -49.48 -10.45 -26.75
N HIS A 560 -48.91 -9.60 -27.60
CA HIS A 560 -48.70 -9.83 -29.03
C HIS A 560 -47.21 -9.90 -29.40
N GLU A 561 -46.31 -9.95 -28.41
CA GLU A 561 -44.85 -10.02 -28.65
C GLU A 561 -44.33 -8.91 -29.58
N ALA A 562 -45.03 -7.77 -29.59
CA ALA A 562 -44.70 -6.63 -30.43
C ALA A 562 -43.72 -5.67 -29.75
N ALA A 563 -43.75 -5.58 -28.42
CA ALA A 563 -42.66 -4.94 -27.68
C ALA A 563 -41.56 -5.98 -27.48
N VAL A 564 -40.42 -5.76 -28.12
CA VAL A 564 -39.28 -6.67 -28.10
C VAL A 564 -38.09 -6.02 -27.41
N GLU A 565 -37.17 -6.87 -26.97
CA GLU A 565 -35.85 -6.44 -26.52
C GLU A 565 -34.97 -6.10 -27.73
N ASP A 566 -34.47 -4.86 -27.76
CA ASP A 566 -33.54 -4.40 -28.80
C ASP A 566 -32.10 -4.61 -28.32
N GLU A 567 -31.79 -4.08 -27.14
CA GLU A 567 -30.46 -4.14 -26.53
C GLU A 567 -30.60 -4.38 -25.01
N ARG A 568 -29.69 -5.17 -24.45
CA ARG A 568 -29.53 -5.35 -23.00
C ARG A 568 -28.09 -5.03 -22.57
N GLY A 569 -27.97 -4.30 -21.46
CA GLY A 569 -26.70 -3.79 -20.99
C GLY A 569 -26.84 -3.01 -19.70
N TYR A 570 -26.02 -1.98 -19.56
CA TYR A 570 -25.93 -1.19 -18.34
C TYR A 570 -25.89 0.30 -18.66
N SER A 571 -26.46 1.12 -17.78
CA SER A 571 -26.14 2.54 -17.69
C SER A 571 -25.12 2.75 -16.58
N VAL A 572 -24.19 3.67 -16.78
CA VAL A 572 -23.15 4.04 -15.81
C VAL A 572 -23.36 5.47 -15.33
N TRP A 573 -23.31 5.65 -14.02
CA TRP A 573 -23.52 6.90 -13.29
C TRP A 573 -22.29 7.19 -12.42
N ILE A 574 -21.91 8.45 -12.25
CA ILE A 574 -20.72 8.86 -11.50
C ILE A 574 -20.98 10.03 -10.55
N GLY A 575 -20.23 10.08 -9.46
CA GLY A 575 -20.22 11.22 -8.53
C GLY A 575 -21.26 11.18 -7.42
N GLY A 576 -22.09 10.14 -7.36
CA GLY A 576 -23.08 9.98 -6.30
C GLY A 576 -22.47 9.71 -4.92
N ASN A 577 -23.14 10.14 -3.85
CA ASN A 577 -22.79 9.74 -2.50
C ASN A 577 -23.96 9.93 -1.52
N ASP A 578 -24.14 9.02 -0.55
CA ASP A 578 -25.05 9.20 0.62
C ASP A 578 -24.28 9.57 1.90
N ALA A 579 -23.23 10.39 1.80
CA ALA A 579 -22.43 10.78 2.98
C ALA A 579 -22.96 12.08 3.61
N ARG A 580 -22.06 12.88 4.20
CA ARG A 580 -22.42 14.15 4.87
C ARG A 580 -23.15 15.14 3.97
N ARG A 581 -22.97 15.06 2.65
CA ARG A 581 -23.66 15.86 1.64
C ARG A 581 -24.18 14.90 0.56
N PRO A 582 -25.41 14.40 0.70
CA PRO A 582 -25.98 13.50 -0.28
C PRO A 582 -26.04 14.14 -1.66
N THR A 583 -25.66 13.40 -2.69
CA THR A 583 -25.67 13.87 -4.07
C THR A 583 -26.00 12.70 -4.98
N ASN A 584 -26.91 12.92 -5.93
CA ASN A 584 -27.20 11.92 -6.96
C ASN A 584 -26.08 11.92 -8.00
N GLY A 585 -25.79 10.73 -8.54
CA GLY A 585 -24.84 10.57 -9.63
C GLY A 585 -25.31 11.25 -10.91
N VAL A 586 -24.35 11.65 -11.73
CA VAL A 586 -24.55 12.15 -13.08
C VAL A 586 -24.42 10.98 -14.05
N LEU A 587 -25.27 10.94 -15.08
CA LEU A 587 -25.20 9.90 -16.10
C LEU A 587 -23.90 10.07 -16.92
N LEU A 588 -23.03 9.06 -16.88
CA LEU A 588 -21.82 9.02 -17.70
C LEU A 588 -22.09 8.39 -19.07
N LYS A 589 -22.79 7.25 -19.08
CA LYS A 589 -23.10 6.52 -20.31
C LYS A 589 -24.46 5.84 -20.18
N ALA A 590 -25.37 6.16 -21.10
CA ALA A 590 -26.74 5.63 -21.08
C ALA A 590 -26.81 4.12 -21.33
N PHE A 591 -25.85 3.59 -22.11
CA PHE A 591 -25.81 2.19 -22.48
C PHE A 591 -24.38 1.71 -22.76
N CYS A 592 -23.96 0.63 -22.10
CA CYS A 592 -22.71 -0.08 -22.36
C CYS A 592 -22.85 -1.58 -22.05
N THR A 593 -21.93 -2.35 -22.63
CA THR A 593 -21.77 -3.78 -22.38
C THR A 593 -21.09 -4.04 -21.02
N LYS A 594 -21.09 -5.30 -20.57
CA LYS A 594 -20.42 -5.69 -19.32
C LYS A 594 -18.90 -5.47 -19.44
N GLU A 595 -18.36 -5.77 -20.61
CA GLU A 595 -16.93 -5.78 -20.94
C GLU A 595 -16.33 -4.36 -20.96
N GLU A 596 -17.13 -3.34 -21.27
CA GLU A 596 -16.70 -1.94 -21.25
C GLU A 596 -16.57 -1.36 -19.84
N ILE A 597 -17.29 -1.91 -18.85
CA ILE A 597 -17.41 -1.32 -17.51
C ILE A 597 -16.07 -1.20 -16.81
N PRO A 598 -15.21 -2.24 -16.76
CA PRO A 598 -13.92 -2.10 -16.09
C PRO A 598 -13.03 -1.02 -16.70
N ALA A 599 -12.98 -0.93 -18.03
CA ALA A 599 -12.20 0.12 -18.71
C ALA A 599 -12.72 1.53 -18.34
N LEU A 600 -14.04 1.71 -18.27
CA LEU A 600 -14.66 2.97 -17.84
C LEU A 600 -14.30 3.31 -16.38
N ILE A 601 -14.33 2.35 -15.46
CA ILE A 601 -13.94 2.57 -14.05
C ILE A 601 -12.48 2.99 -13.95
N ASP A 602 -11.58 2.38 -14.74
CA ASP A 602 -10.16 2.75 -14.74
C ASP A 602 -9.95 4.18 -15.24
N LYS A 603 -10.63 4.58 -16.33
CA LYS A 603 -10.62 5.95 -16.84
C LYS A 603 -11.15 6.96 -15.82
N ILE A 604 -12.29 6.67 -15.17
CA ILE A 604 -12.83 7.49 -14.07
C ILE A 604 -11.79 7.66 -12.95
N GLY A 605 -11.14 6.56 -12.56
CA GLY A 605 -10.09 6.58 -11.53
C GLY A 605 -8.90 7.46 -11.90
N LYS A 606 -8.41 7.35 -13.14
CA LYS A 606 -7.31 8.18 -13.67
C LYS A 606 -7.67 9.66 -13.69
N THR A 607 -8.84 10.02 -14.21
CA THR A 607 -9.33 11.41 -14.25
C THR A 607 -9.55 11.97 -12.85
N PHE A 608 -10.06 11.14 -11.92
CA PHE A 608 -10.20 11.53 -10.51
C PHE A 608 -8.84 11.80 -9.85
N VAL A 609 -7.83 10.98 -10.12
CA VAL A 609 -6.45 11.20 -9.62
C VAL A 609 -5.84 12.47 -10.23
N LYS A 610 -6.06 12.73 -11.53
CA LYS A 610 -5.57 13.91 -12.26
C LYS A 610 -6.04 15.22 -11.63
N TYR A 611 -7.33 15.32 -11.27
CA TYR A 611 -7.94 16.56 -10.76
C TYR A 611 -7.97 16.71 -9.25
N ARG A 612 -7.38 15.78 -8.50
CA ARG A 612 -7.38 15.85 -7.03
C ARG A 612 -6.65 17.12 -6.54
N THR A 613 -7.21 17.80 -5.55
CA THR A 613 -6.56 18.96 -4.92
C THR A 613 -6.24 18.73 -3.45
N LYS A 614 -7.04 17.90 -2.75
CA LYS A 614 -6.94 17.60 -1.33
C LYS A 614 -7.03 16.09 -1.10
N PRO A 615 -5.87 15.41 -1.03
CA PRO A 615 -5.79 13.99 -0.74
C PRO A 615 -6.52 13.62 0.55
N GLY A 616 -7.23 12.50 0.55
CA GLY A 616 -7.95 11.98 1.72
C GLY A 616 -9.22 12.75 2.12
N LYS A 617 -9.63 13.78 1.37
CA LYS A 617 -10.80 14.61 1.72
C LYS A 617 -11.86 14.71 0.62
N GLU A 618 -11.48 14.54 -0.64
CA GLU A 618 -12.36 14.78 -1.79
C GLU A 618 -12.99 13.49 -2.31
N ARG A 619 -14.32 13.47 -2.40
CA ARG A 619 -15.07 12.40 -3.09
C ARG A 619 -15.14 12.70 -4.59
N LEU A 620 -15.43 11.68 -5.39
CA LEU A 620 -15.53 11.80 -6.84
C LEU A 620 -16.51 12.92 -7.25
N GLY A 621 -17.69 12.98 -6.61
CA GLY A 621 -18.68 14.03 -6.88
C GLY A 621 -18.15 15.45 -6.68
N ASN A 622 -17.34 15.69 -5.64
CA ASN A 622 -16.76 17.01 -5.38
C ASN A 622 -15.76 17.42 -6.47
N ILE A 623 -14.99 16.46 -7.01
CA ILE A 623 -14.07 16.72 -8.11
C ILE A 623 -14.82 16.98 -9.41
N ILE A 624 -15.90 16.22 -9.68
CA ILE A 624 -16.76 16.47 -10.83
C ILE A 624 -17.38 17.87 -10.77
N GLU A 625 -17.80 18.32 -9.58
CA GLU A 625 -18.32 19.68 -9.37
C GLU A 625 -17.24 20.74 -9.59
N LEU A 626 -16.03 20.52 -9.08
CA LEU A 626 -14.90 21.44 -9.24
C LEU A 626 -14.47 21.61 -10.71
N VAL A 627 -14.37 20.50 -11.45
CA VAL A 627 -13.94 20.47 -12.85
C VAL A 627 -15.08 20.90 -13.79
N GLY A 628 -16.32 20.66 -13.39
CA GLY A 628 -17.50 20.78 -14.24
C GLY A 628 -17.86 19.44 -14.90
N GLN A 629 -19.14 19.08 -14.84
CA GLN A 629 -19.64 17.77 -15.29
C GLN A 629 -19.30 17.46 -16.75
N GLY A 630 -19.52 18.42 -17.66
CA GLY A 630 -19.27 18.23 -19.09
C GLY A 630 -17.79 17.97 -19.41
N GLN A 631 -16.88 18.70 -18.77
CA GLN A 631 -15.44 18.50 -18.95
C GLN A 631 -15.02 17.14 -18.41
N PHE A 632 -15.45 16.77 -17.20
CA PHE A 632 -15.10 15.49 -16.59
C PHE A 632 -15.60 14.30 -17.43
N ILE A 633 -16.85 14.35 -17.90
CA ILE A 633 -17.44 13.31 -18.77
C ILE A 633 -16.68 13.21 -20.10
N SER A 634 -16.38 14.35 -20.73
CA SER A 634 -15.65 14.39 -22.00
C SER A 634 -14.29 13.69 -21.88
N GLU A 635 -13.52 13.97 -20.83
CA GLU A 635 -12.21 13.35 -20.63
C GLU A 635 -12.32 11.85 -20.37
N VAL A 636 -13.29 11.40 -19.57
CA VAL A 636 -13.49 9.96 -19.30
C VAL A 636 -13.89 9.18 -20.55
N LEU A 637 -14.62 9.80 -21.48
CA LEU A 637 -15.10 9.11 -22.68
C LEU A 637 -14.13 9.20 -23.88
N ASN A 638 -13.29 10.24 -23.96
CA ASN A 638 -12.43 10.51 -25.11
C ASN A 638 -10.95 10.12 -24.92
N ASP A 639 -10.42 10.09 -23.70
CA ASP A 639 -9.13 9.45 -23.35
C ASP A 639 -9.36 7.96 -23.08
#